data_AF-A0A947HFX1-F1
#
_entry.id   AF-A0A947HFX1-F1
#
_cell.length_a   1.000
_cell.length_b   1.000
_cell.length_c   1.000
_cell.angle_alpha   90.00
_cell.angle_beta   90.00
_cell.angle_gamma   90.00
#
_symmetry.space_group_name_H-M   'P 1'
#
loop_
_entity.id
_entity.type
_entity.pdbx_description
1 polymer ?
#
loop_
_entity_poly.entity_id
_entity_poly.type
_entity_poly.pdbx_seq_one_letter_code
_entity_poly.pdbx_strand_id
1 'polypeptide(L)'
;MQKATLIVVLLAAGLLGYMALRKSDEVETPKATTISGYLPVAVQEDFRRRKDNPLLFLNEKEEDRKKLFAEAAWDEIAVTKQSAAGTPSAVVMKKEGTAEWKLAEPLPGEVEGYRTKAMMELFATDTALDTAQVVKDPSVLEDFGLDAKRSIRVTIKEKGLVKVDLIVGNSKKLERPSEDGADVYDTFVMLPSASDVVYTARRKDLRQPFEVELAELRSKKVFNFDLTEISKVTIENPADKAAGKIVLSAAWADKKVEKKDGEAKPDEKDPVTGVAKKPEKDGTFSLVEPQVAGFALMEMRSYWSSLAGIRVNEYVMEKPGPDTGLTGDAVAKAPKITVELASGKKQTLIFGAEKEPKKTYYAMLEGAAEYMLVSDFTKNNLVKKLVELRDKNVLGANDDADITAVKLMNEHTPDGPMVFERDGTGWKMTPPPAAQVTLGASIAPDESEVKAIVSGIRYLRVTDFLTETPKLDEVGLTAPAYRIEATIKGATKTLLIGGVEKDSKVTAMVEGTDLYFTLGSWTRDKFKKAPIDFKNKRILDVKEAEVVSVELTHGPATAPTESIRLERVEGKTDAWKMTSPEAIDAATGLDDTIANALARGFDAFDVKSFSDKPKDGVGLSAPAFTFTATLKDGTTRRLFASDTLDGEAHFVSLEAPGIDPNAVFTLEKFRVTNLRKKLADLKPSK
;
A
#
# COMPACT_ATOMS: atom_id res chain seq x y z
N MET A 1 -7.40 -35.39 7.23
CA MET A 1 -8.36 -35.83 6.20
C MET A 1 -9.65 -35.01 6.13
N GLN A 2 -10.03 -34.19 7.13
CA GLN A 2 -11.30 -33.42 7.09
C GLN A 2 -11.27 -32.06 6.36
N LYS A 3 -10.11 -31.52 5.98
CA LYS A 3 -10.03 -30.23 5.27
C LYS A 3 -10.14 -30.34 3.74
N ALA A 4 -9.90 -31.52 3.16
CA ALA A 4 -10.03 -31.72 1.71
C ALA A 4 -11.48 -31.94 1.27
N THR A 5 -12.32 -32.53 2.13
CA THR A 5 -13.73 -32.80 1.81
C THR A 5 -14.60 -31.53 1.81
N LEU A 6 -14.26 -30.51 2.60
CA LEU A 6 -15.04 -29.27 2.70
C LEU A 6 -14.89 -28.37 1.45
N ILE A 7 -13.74 -28.41 0.79
CA ILE A 7 -13.46 -27.63 -0.43
C ILE A 7 -14.18 -28.23 -1.65
N VAL A 8 -14.31 -29.57 -1.70
CA VAL A 8 -15.04 -30.25 -2.78
C VAL A 8 -16.56 -30.04 -2.66
N VAL A 9 -17.11 -29.96 -1.44
CA VAL A 9 -18.54 -29.67 -1.23
C VAL A 9 -18.89 -28.21 -1.54
N LEU A 10 -18.00 -27.25 -1.25
CA LEU A 10 -18.22 -25.83 -1.60
C LEU A 10 -18.08 -25.56 -3.10
N LEU A 11 -17.21 -26.28 -3.81
CA LEU A 11 -17.12 -26.20 -5.27
C LEU A 11 -18.30 -26.87 -5.96
N ALA A 12 -18.83 -27.97 -5.43
CA ALA A 12 -20.04 -28.62 -5.95
C ALA A 12 -21.32 -27.80 -5.71
N ALA A 13 -21.43 -27.12 -4.55
CA ALA A 13 -22.54 -26.20 -4.27
C ALA A 13 -22.45 -24.91 -5.11
N GLY A 14 -21.24 -24.42 -5.38
CA GLY A 14 -20.99 -23.30 -6.30
C GLY A 14 -21.32 -23.66 -7.76
N LEU A 15 -21.00 -24.88 -8.21
CA LEU A 15 -21.34 -25.33 -9.56
C LEU A 15 -22.84 -25.64 -9.72
N LEU A 16 -23.50 -26.19 -8.69
CA LEU A 16 -24.95 -26.39 -8.69
C LEU A 16 -25.71 -25.06 -8.55
N GLY A 17 -25.19 -24.08 -7.82
CA GLY A 17 -25.72 -22.71 -7.81
C GLY A 17 -25.54 -21.99 -9.16
N TYR A 18 -24.40 -22.20 -9.83
CA TYR A 18 -24.12 -21.66 -11.16
C TYR A 18 -24.94 -22.37 -12.27
N MET A 19 -25.30 -23.65 -12.10
CA MET A 19 -26.22 -24.35 -12.99
C MET A 19 -27.70 -24.11 -12.66
N ALA A 20 -28.06 -23.81 -11.41
CA ALA A 20 -29.42 -23.42 -11.02
C ALA A 20 -29.76 -21.97 -11.41
N LEU A 21 -28.77 -21.07 -11.50
CA LEU A 21 -28.91 -19.72 -12.07
C LEU A 21 -28.84 -19.69 -13.62
N ARG A 22 -28.63 -20.84 -14.27
CA ARG A 22 -28.63 -20.99 -15.73
C ARG A 22 -29.79 -21.82 -16.28
N LYS A 23 -30.67 -22.32 -15.40
CA LYS A 23 -32.07 -22.55 -15.77
C LYS A 23 -32.81 -21.25 -15.51
N SER A 24 -32.58 -20.26 -16.37
CA SER A 24 -33.73 -19.45 -16.77
C SER A 24 -34.75 -20.45 -17.26
N ASP A 25 -35.95 -20.42 -16.71
CA ASP A 25 -37.10 -20.97 -17.39
C ASP A 25 -36.92 -20.61 -18.87
N GLU A 26 -36.88 -21.62 -19.73
CA GLU A 26 -37.37 -21.42 -21.09
C GLU A 26 -38.81 -20.95 -20.89
N VAL A 27 -38.97 -19.64 -20.66
CA VAL A 27 -40.14 -18.93 -21.12
C VAL A 27 -40.07 -19.21 -22.60
N GLU A 28 -40.89 -20.17 -23.04
CA GLU A 28 -41.20 -20.34 -24.45
C GLU A 28 -41.37 -18.91 -24.96
N THR A 29 -40.40 -18.46 -25.76
CA THR A 29 -40.58 -17.23 -26.52
C THR A 29 -41.94 -17.39 -27.18
N PRO A 30 -42.94 -16.53 -26.88
CA PRO A 30 -44.21 -16.65 -27.56
C PRO A 30 -43.87 -16.70 -29.04
N LYS A 31 -44.20 -17.81 -29.69
CA LYS A 31 -43.92 -18.00 -31.11
C LYS A 31 -44.40 -16.74 -31.78
N ALA A 32 -43.47 -16.01 -32.41
CA ALA A 32 -43.77 -14.79 -33.13
C ALA A 32 -44.89 -15.14 -34.10
N THR A 33 -46.12 -14.79 -33.73
CA THR A 33 -47.25 -14.89 -34.61
C THR A 33 -47.02 -13.75 -35.56
N THR A 34 -46.61 -14.07 -36.77
CA THR A 34 -46.46 -13.09 -37.85
C THR A 34 -47.84 -12.53 -38.14
N ILE A 35 -48.25 -11.49 -37.40
CA ILE A 35 -49.43 -10.71 -37.71
C ILE A 35 -48.97 -9.72 -38.77
N SER A 36 -49.17 -10.12 -40.03
CA SER A 36 -49.08 -9.21 -41.17
C SER A 36 -50.21 -8.19 -41.06
N GLY A 37 -49.94 -7.12 -40.32
CA GLY A 37 -50.79 -5.94 -40.21
C GLY A 37 -50.10 -4.78 -40.91
N TYR A 38 -50.69 -4.30 -42.00
CA TYR A 38 -50.35 -3.01 -42.58
C TYR A 38 -50.38 -1.93 -41.49
N LEU A 39 -49.34 -1.11 -41.41
CA LEU A 39 -49.34 0.13 -40.63
C LEU A 39 -50.65 0.90 -40.91
N PRO A 40 -51.47 1.20 -39.88
CA PRO A 40 -52.68 1.99 -40.08
C PRO A 40 -52.35 3.32 -40.76
N VAL A 41 -53.19 3.76 -41.69
CA VAL A 41 -53.01 5.03 -42.42
C VAL A 41 -52.81 6.22 -41.48
N ALA A 42 -53.43 6.18 -40.29
CA ALA A 42 -53.24 7.18 -39.23
C ALA A 42 -51.78 7.24 -38.72
N VAL A 43 -51.10 6.10 -38.59
CA VAL A 43 -49.69 6.04 -38.18
C VAL A 43 -48.80 6.54 -39.33
N GLN A 44 -49.10 6.17 -40.58
CA GLN A 44 -48.40 6.70 -41.77
C GLN A 44 -48.59 8.22 -41.98
N GLU A 45 -49.77 8.75 -41.67
CA GLU A 45 -50.09 10.18 -41.67
C GLU A 45 -49.35 10.91 -40.54
N ASP A 46 -49.30 10.32 -39.34
CA ASP A 46 -48.55 10.84 -38.19
C ASP A 46 -47.04 10.89 -38.49
N PHE A 47 -46.49 9.89 -39.19
CA PHE A 47 -45.13 9.92 -39.73
C PHE A 47 -44.88 11.05 -40.73
N ARG A 48 -45.84 11.36 -41.62
CA ARG A 48 -45.72 12.46 -42.60
C ARG A 48 -45.82 13.85 -41.96
N ARG A 49 -46.59 13.98 -40.88
CA ARG A 49 -46.74 15.25 -40.13
C ARG A 49 -45.55 15.58 -39.24
N ARG A 50 -44.75 14.58 -38.85
CA ARG A 50 -43.61 14.72 -37.93
C ARG A 50 -42.27 15.09 -38.60
N LYS A 51 -42.31 15.76 -39.76
CA LYS A 51 -41.12 16.31 -40.43
C LYS A 51 -40.30 17.25 -39.52
N ASP A 52 -40.90 17.73 -38.44
CA ASP A 52 -40.28 18.62 -37.44
C ASP A 52 -39.72 17.88 -36.20
N ASN A 53 -39.73 16.54 -36.16
CA ASN A 53 -39.22 15.75 -35.03
C ASN A 53 -37.89 15.05 -35.38
N PRO A 54 -36.74 15.57 -34.93
CA PRO A 54 -35.41 15.23 -35.44
C PRO A 54 -34.85 13.86 -34.98
N LEU A 55 -35.68 12.95 -34.47
CA LEU A 55 -35.30 11.55 -34.24
C LEU A 55 -35.91 10.59 -35.26
N LEU A 56 -36.78 11.07 -36.13
CA LEU A 56 -37.50 10.28 -37.13
C LEU A 56 -36.99 10.62 -38.54
N PHE A 57 -35.68 10.56 -38.74
CA PHE A 57 -35.09 10.81 -40.06
C PHE A 57 -35.07 9.55 -40.91
N LEU A 58 -36.15 9.29 -41.64
CA LEU A 58 -36.11 8.25 -42.68
C LEU A 58 -35.49 8.73 -44.00
N ASN A 59 -35.20 10.03 -44.20
CA ASN A 59 -34.81 10.54 -45.54
C ASN A 59 -33.97 11.85 -45.62
N GLU A 60 -33.28 12.29 -44.55
CA GLU A 60 -32.44 13.50 -44.64
C GLU A 60 -31.01 13.23 -45.15
N LYS A 61 -30.40 14.23 -45.81
CA LYS A 61 -29.02 14.13 -46.31
C LYS A 61 -28.05 14.00 -45.13
N GLU A 62 -27.01 13.19 -45.30
CA GLU A 62 -26.00 12.91 -44.27
C GLU A 62 -25.33 14.18 -43.72
N GLU A 63 -25.21 15.23 -44.54
CA GLU A 63 -24.65 16.54 -44.16
C GLU A 63 -25.54 17.35 -43.21
N ASP A 64 -26.87 17.25 -43.32
CA ASP A 64 -27.82 17.93 -42.44
C ASP A 64 -27.95 17.17 -41.10
N ARG A 65 -27.88 15.84 -41.14
CA ARG A 65 -27.78 14.97 -39.95
C ARG A 65 -26.51 15.24 -39.15
N LYS A 66 -25.35 15.35 -39.82
CA LYS A 66 -24.08 15.73 -39.18
C LYS A 66 -24.12 17.13 -38.56
N LYS A 67 -24.94 18.08 -39.04
CA LYS A 67 -25.07 19.43 -38.46
C LYS A 67 -25.96 19.48 -37.21
N LEU A 68 -26.97 18.62 -37.10
CA LEU A 68 -27.84 18.50 -35.90
C LEU A 68 -27.11 17.87 -34.70
N PHE A 69 -26.12 17.03 -34.98
CA PHE A 69 -25.40 16.25 -33.98
C PHE A 69 -23.91 16.61 -33.84
N ALA A 70 -23.36 17.49 -34.69
CA ALA A 70 -22.08 18.13 -34.44
C ALA A 70 -22.18 18.94 -33.13
N GLU A 71 -21.20 18.78 -32.25
CA GLU A 71 -21.17 19.35 -30.91
C GLU A 71 -21.77 20.77 -30.81
N ALA A 72 -22.65 20.97 -29.81
CA ALA A 72 -22.91 22.22 -29.09
C ALA A 72 -24.28 22.95 -29.21
N ALA A 73 -25.40 22.29 -29.55
CA ALA A 73 -26.72 22.95 -29.46
C ALA A 73 -27.57 22.55 -28.24
N TRP A 74 -27.43 21.34 -27.70
CA TRP A 74 -28.24 20.91 -26.56
C TRP A 74 -27.91 21.67 -25.28
N ASP A 75 -28.96 22.02 -24.55
CA ASP A 75 -28.88 22.79 -23.31
C ASP A 75 -29.54 22.11 -22.11
N GLU A 76 -30.34 21.05 -22.33
CA GLU A 76 -30.98 20.27 -21.26
C GLU A 76 -31.10 18.78 -21.63
N ILE A 77 -30.80 17.90 -20.67
CA ILE A 77 -31.07 16.47 -20.73
C ILE A 77 -31.82 16.09 -19.45
N ALA A 78 -33.03 15.55 -19.59
CA ALA A 78 -33.83 15.03 -18.49
C ALA A 78 -33.99 13.52 -18.61
N VAL A 79 -33.72 12.81 -17.52
CA VAL A 79 -33.85 11.35 -17.43
C VAL A 79 -34.79 11.01 -16.29
N THR A 80 -35.83 10.24 -16.55
CA THR A 80 -36.78 9.75 -15.53
C THR A 80 -36.83 8.23 -15.54
N LYS A 81 -36.69 7.61 -14.36
CA LYS A 81 -36.82 6.16 -14.17
C LYS A 81 -37.62 5.85 -12.91
N GLN A 82 -38.24 4.68 -12.83
CA GLN A 82 -38.83 4.23 -11.57
C GLN A 82 -37.71 3.84 -10.59
N SER A 83 -37.74 4.38 -9.37
CA SER A 83 -36.78 4.02 -8.33
C SER A 83 -37.12 2.67 -7.70
N ALA A 84 -36.15 2.08 -6.99
CA ALA A 84 -36.37 0.89 -6.17
C ALA A 84 -37.49 1.06 -5.12
N ALA A 85 -37.82 2.30 -4.73
CA ALA A 85 -38.91 2.62 -3.82
C ALA A 85 -40.28 2.77 -4.51
N GLY A 86 -40.36 2.49 -5.82
CA GLY A 86 -41.61 2.54 -6.59
C GLY A 86 -42.06 3.95 -7.01
N THR A 87 -41.36 5.01 -6.61
CA THR A 87 -41.61 6.39 -7.05
C THR A 87 -40.71 6.76 -8.23
N PRO A 88 -41.21 7.52 -9.23
CA PRO A 88 -40.37 8.06 -10.29
C PRO A 88 -39.27 8.96 -9.72
N SER A 89 -38.02 8.67 -10.08
CA SER A 89 -36.89 9.57 -9.85
C SER A 89 -36.54 10.24 -11.18
N ALA A 90 -36.35 11.56 -11.14
CA ALA A 90 -35.96 12.36 -12.28
C ALA A 90 -34.64 13.07 -11.98
N VAL A 91 -33.79 13.16 -12.99
CA VAL A 91 -32.58 13.97 -13.00
C VAL A 91 -32.64 14.88 -14.21
N VAL A 92 -32.39 16.16 -14.00
CA VAL A 92 -32.28 17.15 -15.07
C VAL A 92 -30.88 17.70 -15.05
N MET A 93 -30.19 17.62 -16.18
CA MET A 93 -28.88 18.23 -16.41
C MET A 93 -29.06 19.40 -17.38
N LYS A 94 -28.43 20.52 -17.08
CA LYS A 94 -28.46 21.74 -17.90
C LYS A 94 -27.06 22.23 -18.21
N LYS A 95 -26.90 22.85 -19.37
CA LYS A 95 -25.64 23.47 -19.77
C LYS A 95 -25.55 24.90 -19.21
N GLU A 96 -24.53 25.17 -18.41
CA GLU A 96 -24.17 26.52 -17.95
C GLU A 96 -23.07 27.09 -18.86
N GLY A 97 -23.38 28.20 -19.53
CA GLY A 97 -22.48 28.79 -20.52
C GLY A 97 -22.30 27.92 -21.77
N THR A 98 -21.11 27.91 -22.36
CA THR A 98 -20.86 27.26 -23.65
C THR A 98 -20.36 25.81 -23.56
N ALA A 99 -20.04 25.28 -22.38
CA ALA A 99 -19.41 23.95 -22.28
C ALA A 99 -19.76 23.11 -21.04
N GLU A 100 -20.08 23.69 -19.89
CA GLU A 100 -20.20 22.90 -18.65
C GLU A 100 -21.62 22.41 -18.41
N TRP A 101 -21.78 21.12 -18.16
CA TRP A 101 -23.05 20.54 -17.72
C TRP A 101 -23.12 20.56 -16.20
N LYS A 102 -24.25 21.00 -15.66
CA LYS A 102 -24.59 20.93 -14.23
C LYS A 102 -25.85 20.12 -14.04
N LEU A 103 -25.93 19.46 -12.90
CA LEU A 103 -27.18 18.90 -12.41
C LEU A 103 -28.04 20.07 -11.94
N ALA A 104 -29.30 20.12 -12.37
CA ALA A 104 -30.30 21.08 -11.93
C ALA A 104 -31.32 20.46 -10.97
N GLU A 105 -31.71 19.21 -11.22
CA GLU A 105 -32.65 18.44 -10.38
C GLU A 105 -32.10 17.05 -10.05
N PRO A 106 -32.42 16.47 -8.88
CA PRO A 106 -33.31 17.03 -7.84
C PRO A 106 -32.68 18.15 -7.00
N LEU A 107 -31.36 18.29 -7.05
CA LEU A 107 -30.61 19.37 -6.40
C LEU A 107 -29.48 19.84 -7.34
N PRO A 108 -29.18 21.15 -7.37
CA PRO A 108 -28.06 21.68 -8.16
C PRO A 108 -26.72 21.06 -7.77
N GLY A 109 -25.87 20.74 -8.75
CA GLY A 109 -24.57 20.11 -8.50
C GLY A 109 -23.73 19.84 -9.76
N GLU A 110 -22.53 19.27 -9.58
CA GLU A 110 -21.67 18.85 -10.69
C GLU A 110 -22.12 17.51 -11.29
N VAL A 111 -22.04 17.35 -12.60
CA VAL A 111 -22.33 16.06 -13.26
C VAL A 111 -21.09 15.20 -13.41
N GLU A 112 -21.29 13.88 -13.52
CA GLU A 112 -20.24 12.94 -13.88
C GLU A 112 -19.94 13.05 -15.38
N GLY A 113 -18.97 13.89 -15.74
CA GLY A 113 -18.70 14.29 -17.12
C GLY A 113 -18.52 13.15 -18.12
N TYR A 114 -17.87 12.04 -17.72
CA TYR A 114 -17.72 10.86 -18.59
C TYR A 114 -19.08 10.25 -18.97
N ARG A 115 -20.00 10.14 -18.00
CA ARG A 115 -21.32 9.57 -18.23
C ARG A 115 -22.20 10.51 -19.03
N THR A 116 -22.19 11.80 -18.69
CA THR A 116 -22.90 12.82 -19.47
C THR A 116 -22.41 12.84 -20.92
N LYS A 117 -21.10 12.72 -21.15
CA LYS A 117 -20.52 12.60 -22.49
C LYS A 117 -21.00 11.34 -23.23
N ALA A 118 -20.97 10.17 -22.59
CA ALA A 118 -21.47 8.93 -23.19
C ALA A 118 -22.97 9.02 -23.58
N MET A 119 -23.79 9.66 -22.75
CA MET A 119 -25.20 9.93 -23.07
C MET A 119 -25.34 10.85 -24.28
N MET A 120 -24.50 11.88 -24.38
CA MET A 120 -24.53 12.79 -25.52
C MET A 120 -24.08 12.12 -26.82
N GLU A 121 -22.96 11.40 -26.79
CA GLU A 121 -22.42 10.66 -27.93
C GLU A 121 -23.40 9.62 -28.45
N LEU A 122 -24.17 9.00 -27.55
CA LEU A 122 -25.23 8.08 -27.93
C LEU A 122 -26.23 8.76 -28.87
N PHE A 123 -26.76 9.93 -28.51
CA PHE A 123 -27.73 10.62 -29.36
C PHE A 123 -27.10 11.40 -30.51
N ALA A 124 -25.79 11.64 -30.49
CA ALA A 124 -25.06 12.35 -31.54
C ALA A 124 -24.78 11.49 -32.80
N THR A 125 -25.14 10.21 -32.76
CA THR A 125 -25.02 9.30 -33.91
C THR A 125 -26.40 8.98 -34.47
N ASP A 126 -26.48 8.67 -35.78
CA ASP A 126 -27.74 8.34 -36.44
C ASP A 126 -28.47 7.21 -35.69
N THR A 127 -29.72 7.47 -35.32
CA THR A 127 -30.61 6.48 -34.69
C THR A 127 -31.75 6.18 -35.66
N ALA A 128 -31.70 5.03 -36.32
CA ALA A 128 -32.81 4.58 -37.16
C ALA A 128 -33.83 3.83 -36.30
N LEU A 129 -35.01 4.42 -36.13
CA LEU A 129 -36.18 3.73 -35.61
C LEU A 129 -36.86 3.01 -36.78
N ASP A 130 -37.00 1.69 -36.65
CA ASP A 130 -37.56 0.85 -37.70
C ASP A 130 -38.96 0.33 -37.31
N THR A 131 -39.10 -0.99 -37.15
CA THR A 131 -40.37 -1.71 -37.15
C THR A 131 -41.26 -1.20 -36.03
N ALA A 132 -42.39 -0.61 -36.41
CA ALA A 132 -43.42 -0.17 -35.49
C ALA A 132 -44.43 -1.31 -35.29
N GLN A 133 -44.57 -1.80 -34.05
CA GLN A 133 -45.59 -2.76 -33.65
C GLN A 133 -46.67 -2.05 -32.85
N VAL A 134 -47.93 -2.15 -33.30
CA VAL A 134 -49.08 -1.61 -32.54
C VAL A 134 -49.46 -2.62 -31.46
N VAL A 135 -49.26 -2.22 -30.20
CA VAL A 135 -49.58 -3.00 -29.00
C VAL A 135 -50.93 -2.55 -28.46
N LYS A 136 -51.95 -3.39 -28.66
CA LYS A 136 -53.32 -3.12 -28.19
C LYS A 136 -53.57 -3.48 -26.73
N ASP A 137 -52.80 -4.42 -26.20
CA ASP A 137 -52.84 -4.85 -24.80
C ASP A 137 -51.61 -4.28 -24.07
N PRO A 138 -51.79 -3.32 -23.15
CA PRO A 138 -50.68 -2.70 -22.42
C PRO A 138 -49.83 -3.67 -21.61
N SER A 139 -50.35 -4.86 -21.25
CA SER A 139 -49.56 -5.87 -20.53
C SER A 139 -48.38 -6.38 -21.36
N VAL A 140 -48.47 -6.35 -22.69
CA VAL A 140 -47.39 -6.76 -23.60
C VAL A 140 -46.22 -5.78 -23.61
N LEU A 141 -46.40 -4.53 -23.13
CA LEU A 141 -45.30 -3.59 -22.96
C LEU A 141 -44.24 -4.10 -21.97
N GLU A 142 -44.63 -5.01 -21.08
CA GLU A 142 -43.71 -5.67 -20.15
C GLU A 142 -42.64 -6.50 -20.88
N ASP A 143 -42.98 -7.18 -21.97
CA ASP A 143 -42.04 -8.01 -22.75
C ASP A 143 -40.93 -7.15 -23.38
N PHE A 144 -41.27 -5.90 -23.71
CA PHE A 144 -40.36 -4.92 -24.26
C PHE A 144 -39.66 -4.07 -23.19
N GLY A 145 -39.98 -4.25 -21.90
CA GLY A 145 -39.47 -3.41 -20.81
C GLY A 145 -39.95 -1.96 -20.86
N LEU A 146 -41.06 -1.72 -21.55
CA LEU A 146 -41.66 -0.41 -21.80
C LEU A 146 -42.78 -0.07 -20.82
N ASP A 147 -43.01 -0.92 -19.82
CA ASP A 147 -43.92 -0.64 -18.71
C ASP A 147 -43.32 0.40 -17.73
N ALA A 148 -44.16 0.92 -16.84
CA ALA A 148 -43.79 1.97 -15.90
C ALA A 148 -42.57 1.60 -15.02
N LYS A 149 -42.38 0.31 -14.67
CA LYS A 149 -41.35 -0.16 -13.75
C LYS A 149 -39.97 -0.29 -14.38
N ARG A 150 -39.90 -0.52 -15.68
CA ARG A 150 -38.64 -0.82 -16.39
C ARG A 150 -38.22 0.22 -17.40
N SER A 151 -39.16 1.04 -17.85
CA SER A 151 -38.88 2.06 -18.85
C SER A 151 -38.08 3.23 -18.30
N ILE A 152 -37.32 3.86 -19.19
CA ILE A 152 -36.55 5.08 -18.92
C ILE A 152 -37.03 6.15 -19.88
N ARG A 153 -37.55 7.27 -19.37
CA ARG A 153 -37.87 8.41 -20.23
C ARG A 153 -36.65 9.30 -20.37
N VAL A 154 -36.27 9.62 -21.59
CA VAL A 154 -35.18 10.55 -21.92
C VAL A 154 -35.73 11.70 -22.74
N THR A 155 -35.52 12.92 -22.27
CA THR A 155 -35.87 14.15 -22.98
C THR A 155 -34.61 14.99 -23.18
N ILE A 156 -34.36 15.46 -24.41
CA ILE A 156 -33.24 16.37 -24.73
C ILE A 156 -33.81 17.63 -25.37
N LYS A 157 -33.34 18.79 -24.92
CA LYS A 157 -33.74 20.09 -25.45
C LYS A 157 -32.56 20.85 -26.05
N GLU A 158 -32.92 21.71 -26.99
CA GLU A 158 -32.06 22.74 -27.57
C GLU A 158 -32.84 24.05 -27.57
N LYS A 159 -32.31 25.07 -26.88
CA LYS A 159 -32.94 26.40 -26.73
C LYS A 159 -34.38 26.28 -26.21
N GLY A 160 -34.59 25.34 -25.29
CA GLY A 160 -35.90 25.01 -24.72
C GLY A 160 -36.85 24.19 -25.61
N LEU A 161 -36.50 23.94 -26.88
CA LEU A 161 -37.29 23.07 -27.77
C LEU A 161 -36.91 21.61 -27.56
N VAL A 162 -37.91 20.76 -27.36
CA VAL A 162 -37.72 19.30 -27.22
C VAL A 162 -37.29 18.72 -28.57
N LYS A 163 -36.09 18.17 -28.63
CA LYS A 163 -35.50 17.51 -29.80
C LYS A 163 -35.58 15.99 -29.70
N VAL A 164 -35.52 15.48 -28.47
CA VAL A 164 -35.66 14.06 -28.15
C VAL A 164 -36.70 13.92 -27.05
N ASP A 165 -37.65 13.00 -27.22
CA ASP A 165 -38.55 12.54 -26.16
C ASP A 165 -38.89 11.07 -26.40
N LEU A 166 -38.16 10.17 -25.73
CA LEU A 166 -38.24 8.72 -25.90
C LEU A 166 -38.54 8.03 -24.57
N ILE A 167 -39.35 6.98 -24.63
CA ILE A 167 -39.47 5.98 -23.58
C ILE A 167 -38.64 4.78 -24.03
N VAL A 168 -37.57 4.48 -23.30
CA VAL A 168 -36.59 3.44 -23.63
C VAL A 168 -36.87 2.18 -22.82
N GLY A 169 -37.02 1.06 -23.51
CA GLY A 169 -37.30 -0.27 -22.98
C GLY A 169 -36.04 -1.13 -22.90
N ASN A 170 -36.21 -2.44 -23.06
CA ASN A 170 -35.13 -3.44 -23.04
C ASN A 170 -34.25 -3.35 -24.29
N SER A 171 -32.96 -3.68 -24.11
CA SER A 171 -32.01 -3.92 -25.20
C SER A 171 -31.88 -5.42 -25.48
N LYS A 172 -31.87 -5.81 -26.75
CA LYS A 172 -31.71 -7.17 -27.25
C LYS A 172 -30.39 -7.31 -27.98
N LYS A 173 -29.48 -8.13 -27.45
CA LYS A 173 -28.22 -8.47 -28.13
C LYS A 173 -28.49 -9.20 -29.45
N LEU A 174 -27.83 -8.76 -30.52
CA LEU A 174 -27.87 -9.39 -31.83
C LEU A 174 -26.87 -10.56 -31.90
N GLU A 175 -27.25 -11.61 -32.63
CA GLU A 175 -26.39 -12.79 -32.81
C GLU A 175 -25.11 -12.48 -33.61
N ARG A 176 -25.16 -11.48 -34.49
CA ARG A 176 -24.02 -11.06 -35.29
C ARG A 176 -23.38 -9.81 -34.67
N PRO A 177 -22.13 -9.91 -34.16
CA PRO A 177 -21.38 -8.75 -33.70
C PRO A 177 -21.09 -7.78 -34.86
N SER A 178 -20.55 -6.61 -34.56
CA SER A 178 -20.02 -5.69 -35.56
C SER A 178 -18.73 -6.23 -36.21
N GLU A 179 -18.27 -5.57 -37.27
CA GLU A 179 -17.09 -6.00 -38.04
C GLU A 179 -15.79 -5.99 -37.20
N ASP A 180 -15.75 -5.20 -36.14
CA ASP A 180 -14.67 -5.12 -35.15
C ASP A 180 -14.83 -6.11 -33.97
N GLY A 181 -15.86 -6.96 -34.01
CA GLY A 181 -16.14 -7.96 -32.98
C GLY A 181 -16.87 -7.43 -31.74
N ALA A 182 -17.31 -6.17 -31.72
CA ALA A 182 -18.10 -5.64 -30.62
C ALA A 182 -19.54 -6.17 -30.61
N ASP A 183 -20.12 -6.28 -29.42
CA ASP A 183 -21.51 -6.66 -29.25
C ASP A 183 -22.43 -5.56 -29.79
N VAL A 184 -23.48 -5.96 -30.50
CA VAL A 184 -24.45 -5.04 -31.10
C VAL A 184 -25.82 -5.35 -30.53
N TYR A 185 -26.59 -4.32 -30.22
CA TYR A 185 -27.90 -4.44 -29.58
C TYR A 185 -28.97 -3.73 -30.39
N ASP A 186 -30.20 -4.24 -30.37
CA ASP A 186 -31.39 -3.48 -30.75
C ASP A 186 -32.09 -2.99 -29.48
N THR A 187 -32.62 -1.77 -29.45
CA THR A 187 -33.37 -1.27 -28.27
C THR A 187 -34.83 -1.01 -28.62
N PHE A 188 -35.75 -1.49 -27.78
CA PHE A 188 -37.16 -1.15 -27.92
C PHE A 188 -37.44 0.25 -27.37
N VAL A 189 -38.19 1.07 -28.10
CA VAL A 189 -38.56 2.43 -27.67
C VAL A 189 -40.01 2.75 -28.00
N MET A 190 -40.60 3.70 -27.27
CA MET A 190 -41.89 4.31 -27.61
C MET A 190 -41.75 5.83 -27.62
N LEU A 191 -42.69 6.47 -28.31
CA LEU A 191 -42.88 7.90 -28.24
C LEU A 191 -43.98 8.18 -27.21
N PRO A 192 -43.82 9.15 -26.29
CA PRO A 192 -44.88 9.48 -25.32
C PRO A 192 -46.22 9.85 -25.96
N SER A 193 -46.19 10.38 -27.18
CA SER A 193 -47.39 10.72 -27.96
C SER A 193 -48.05 9.54 -28.68
N ALA A 194 -47.42 8.36 -28.70
CA ALA A 194 -47.90 7.14 -29.35
C ALA A 194 -47.58 5.93 -28.45
N SER A 195 -48.23 5.89 -27.28
CA SER A 195 -47.96 4.90 -26.22
C SER A 195 -48.41 3.47 -26.53
N ASP A 196 -49.09 3.26 -27.66
CA ASP A 196 -49.51 1.97 -28.18
C ASP A 196 -48.61 1.50 -29.34
N VAL A 197 -47.53 2.21 -29.66
CA VAL A 197 -46.61 1.85 -30.75
C VAL A 197 -45.19 1.66 -30.23
N VAL A 198 -44.70 0.42 -30.37
CA VAL A 198 -43.33 0.04 -30.04
C VAL A 198 -42.46 0.07 -31.28
N TYR A 199 -41.35 0.78 -31.22
CA TYR A 199 -40.33 0.85 -32.27
C TYR A 199 -39.08 0.09 -31.85
N THR A 200 -38.31 -0.36 -32.84
CA THR A 200 -36.96 -0.89 -32.60
C THR A 200 -35.91 0.08 -33.12
N ALA A 201 -35.06 0.59 -32.23
CA ALA A 201 -33.83 1.28 -32.58
C ALA A 201 -32.77 0.24 -32.96
N ARG A 202 -32.46 0.12 -34.25
CA ARG A 202 -31.58 -0.95 -34.74
C ARG A 202 -30.11 -0.67 -34.44
N ARG A 203 -29.39 -1.72 -34.04
CA ARG A 203 -27.93 -1.74 -33.83
C ARG A 203 -27.43 -0.64 -32.90
N LYS A 204 -28.25 -0.23 -31.93
CA LYS A 204 -27.97 0.80 -30.96
C LYS A 204 -28.52 0.41 -29.60
N ASP A 205 -27.65 0.47 -28.58
CA ASP A 205 -28.05 0.32 -27.19
C ASP A 205 -28.40 1.70 -26.60
N LEU A 206 -29.69 2.05 -26.64
CA LEU A 206 -30.18 3.31 -26.08
C LEU A 206 -30.40 3.22 -24.57
N ARG A 207 -30.31 2.02 -23.98
CA ARG A 207 -30.64 1.78 -22.58
C ARG A 207 -29.42 1.87 -21.68
N GLN A 208 -28.32 1.21 -22.06
CA GLN A 208 -27.14 1.01 -21.21
C GLN A 208 -26.61 2.30 -20.55
N PRO A 209 -26.46 3.46 -21.25
CA PRO A 209 -25.96 4.68 -20.60
C PRO A 209 -26.86 5.20 -19.46
N PHE A 210 -28.13 4.80 -19.43
CA PHE A 210 -29.14 5.26 -18.47
C PHE A 210 -29.51 4.21 -17.41
N GLU A 211 -28.97 2.99 -17.47
CA GLU A 211 -29.25 1.93 -16.47
C GLU A 211 -28.63 2.22 -15.10
N VAL A 212 -27.67 3.14 -15.02
CA VAL A 212 -27.03 3.54 -13.77
C VAL A 212 -28.02 4.14 -12.78
N GLU A 213 -27.67 4.10 -11.49
CA GLU A 213 -28.42 4.86 -10.50
C GLU A 213 -28.36 6.36 -10.82
N LEU A 214 -29.52 7.04 -10.85
CA LEU A 214 -29.57 8.45 -11.27
C LEU A 214 -28.71 9.35 -10.37
N ALA A 215 -28.57 8.98 -9.09
CA ALA A 215 -27.66 9.63 -8.16
C ALA A 215 -26.18 9.54 -8.59
N GLU A 216 -25.80 8.56 -9.40
CA GLU A 216 -24.45 8.43 -9.94
C GLU A 216 -24.20 9.23 -11.23
N LEU A 217 -25.21 9.94 -11.74
CA LEU A 217 -24.99 10.99 -12.75
C LEU A 217 -24.40 12.25 -12.14
N ARG A 218 -24.41 12.36 -10.82
CA ARG A 218 -23.71 13.40 -10.07
C ARG A 218 -22.23 13.03 -9.91
N SER A 219 -21.35 14.01 -10.07
CA SER A 219 -19.92 13.80 -9.85
C SER A 219 -19.69 13.29 -8.43
N LYS A 220 -18.84 12.28 -8.25
CA LYS A 220 -18.45 11.88 -6.89
C LYS A 220 -17.32 12.73 -6.32
N LYS A 221 -16.77 13.70 -7.05
CA LYS A 221 -15.71 14.58 -6.52
C LYS A 221 -16.30 15.65 -5.61
N VAL A 222 -15.72 15.82 -4.42
CA VAL A 222 -16.10 16.93 -3.53
C VAL A 222 -15.55 18.25 -4.05
N PHE A 223 -14.32 18.24 -4.55
CA PHE A 223 -13.66 19.41 -5.11
C PHE A 223 -13.38 19.21 -6.59
N ASN A 224 -13.61 20.27 -7.38
CA ASN A 224 -13.34 20.28 -8.82
C ASN A 224 -12.17 21.20 -9.15
N PHE A 225 -11.02 20.93 -8.53
CA PHE A 225 -9.73 21.58 -8.81
C PHE A 225 -8.62 20.52 -8.79
N ASP A 226 -7.51 20.81 -9.47
CA ASP A 226 -6.31 20.00 -9.43
C ASP A 226 -5.50 20.28 -8.15
N LEU A 227 -4.75 19.28 -7.70
CA LEU A 227 -3.80 19.38 -6.57
C LEU A 227 -2.91 20.62 -6.63
N THR A 228 -2.39 20.92 -7.83
CA THR A 228 -1.42 22.01 -8.04
C THR A 228 -2.05 23.40 -8.03
N GLU A 229 -3.38 23.48 -8.01
CA GLU A 229 -4.11 24.75 -7.88
C GLU A 229 -4.24 25.16 -6.41
N ILE A 230 -4.02 24.24 -5.47
CA ILE A 230 -4.19 24.52 -4.05
C ILE A 230 -2.99 25.30 -3.54
N SER A 231 -3.22 26.50 -2.99
CA SER A 231 -2.15 27.34 -2.44
C SER A 231 -2.09 27.30 -0.91
N LYS A 232 -3.24 27.08 -0.26
CA LYS A 232 -3.36 27.12 1.19
C LYS A 232 -4.51 26.25 1.69
N VAL A 233 -4.33 25.66 2.85
CA VAL A 233 -5.32 24.84 3.56
C VAL A 233 -5.41 25.31 4.99
N THR A 234 -6.62 25.53 5.48
CA THR A 234 -6.90 25.82 6.89
C THR A 234 -7.71 24.67 7.48
N ILE A 235 -7.18 24.04 8.53
CA ILE A 235 -7.84 22.99 9.29
C ILE A 235 -8.34 23.63 10.59
N GLU A 236 -9.66 23.60 10.80
CA GLU A 236 -10.26 24.02 12.06
C GLU A 236 -10.80 22.77 12.74
N ASN A 237 -10.21 22.40 13.87
CA ASN A 237 -10.59 21.22 14.62
C ASN A 237 -10.87 21.61 16.07
N PRO A 238 -12.14 21.81 16.46
CA PRO A 238 -12.50 22.18 17.84
C PRO A 238 -12.06 21.16 18.89
N ALA A 239 -11.75 19.92 18.52
CA ALA A 239 -11.20 18.91 19.42
C ALA A 239 -9.68 19.04 19.64
N ASP A 240 -8.96 19.79 18.79
CA ASP A 240 -7.53 20.06 18.96
C ASP A 240 -7.32 21.27 19.88
N LYS A 241 -7.28 21.03 21.19
CA LYS A 241 -7.06 22.09 22.19
C LYS A 241 -5.69 22.78 22.06
N ALA A 242 -4.72 22.19 21.36
CA ALA A 242 -3.37 22.74 21.26
C ALA A 242 -3.26 23.87 20.22
N ALA A 243 -4.04 23.78 19.13
CA ALA A 243 -4.02 24.78 18.05
C ALA A 243 -5.40 25.38 17.76
N GLY A 244 -6.47 24.57 17.78
CA GLY A 244 -7.83 24.93 17.35
C GLY A 244 -7.96 25.21 15.84
N LYS A 245 -6.94 25.85 15.25
CA LYS A 245 -6.80 26.22 13.84
C LYS A 245 -5.36 25.99 13.39
N ILE A 246 -5.19 25.35 12.23
CA ILE A 246 -3.91 25.08 11.60
C ILE A 246 -3.95 25.61 10.18
N VAL A 247 -2.95 26.37 9.77
CA VAL A 247 -2.84 26.90 8.42
C VAL A 247 -1.59 26.35 7.75
N LEU A 248 -1.76 25.74 6.59
CA LEU A 248 -0.69 25.18 5.76
C LEU A 248 -0.66 25.91 4.41
N SER A 249 0.52 26.08 3.84
CA SER A 249 0.69 26.59 2.48
C SER A 249 1.42 25.59 1.58
N ALA A 250 1.15 25.68 0.28
CA ALA A 250 1.83 24.93 -0.77
C ALA A 250 2.35 25.87 -1.85
N ALA A 251 3.57 25.63 -2.30
CA ALA A 251 4.16 26.25 -3.49
C ALA A 251 4.53 25.15 -4.48
N TRP A 252 4.04 25.24 -5.72
CA TRP A 252 4.23 24.22 -6.75
C TRP A 252 5.24 24.68 -7.79
N ALA A 253 6.26 23.86 -8.05
CA ALA A 253 7.28 24.08 -9.07
C ALA A 253 7.28 22.93 -10.08
N ASP A 254 7.69 23.20 -11.32
CA ASP A 254 7.83 22.15 -12.33
C ASP A 254 8.95 21.19 -11.92
N LYS A 255 8.66 19.88 -11.98
CA LYS A 255 9.63 18.84 -11.63
C LYS A 255 10.79 18.88 -12.61
N LYS A 256 12.00 19.08 -12.10
CA LYS A 256 13.23 18.96 -12.90
C LYS A 256 13.43 17.49 -13.25
N VAL A 257 13.14 17.14 -14.50
CA VAL A 257 13.53 15.83 -15.03
C VAL A 257 15.04 15.86 -15.21
N GLU A 258 15.77 15.11 -14.39
CA GLU A 258 17.17 14.79 -14.71
C GLU A 258 17.16 14.08 -16.07
N LYS A 259 17.68 14.75 -17.09
CA LYS A 259 17.94 14.11 -18.37
C LYS A 259 18.97 13.02 -18.11
N LYS A 260 18.56 11.74 -18.21
CA LYS A 260 19.52 10.73 -18.64
C LYS A 260 19.89 11.09 -20.07
N ASP A 261 21.18 11.35 -20.30
CA ASP A 261 21.69 11.73 -21.61
C ASP A 261 21.19 10.78 -22.71
N GLY A 262 20.47 11.33 -23.69
CA GLY A 262 20.17 10.63 -24.95
C GLY A 262 18.70 10.44 -25.35
N GLU A 263 17.72 10.58 -24.44
CA GLU A 263 16.30 10.40 -24.83
C GLU A 263 15.57 11.73 -24.97
N ALA A 264 15.28 12.11 -26.22
CA ALA A 264 14.27 13.11 -26.51
C ALA A 264 12.89 12.56 -26.13
N LYS A 265 12.09 13.33 -25.38
CA LYS A 265 10.71 12.96 -25.04
C LYS A 265 9.90 12.72 -26.33
N PRO A 266 9.15 11.61 -26.45
CA PRO A 266 7.97 11.59 -27.31
C PRO A 266 6.99 12.64 -26.75
N ASP A 267 6.28 13.36 -27.61
CA ASP A 267 5.09 14.11 -27.24
C ASP A 267 4.06 13.13 -26.65
N GLU A 268 4.15 12.87 -25.35
CA GLU A 268 3.34 11.92 -24.61
C GLU A 268 1.95 12.54 -24.40
N LYS A 269 1.16 12.55 -25.47
CA LYS A 269 -0.28 12.75 -25.41
C LYS A 269 -0.89 11.51 -24.76
N ASP A 270 -1.84 11.71 -23.86
CA ASP A 270 -2.61 10.62 -23.29
C ASP A 270 -3.27 9.83 -24.44
N PRO A 271 -3.05 8.50 -24.54
CA PRO A 271 -3.48 7.70 -25.69
C PRO A 271 -5.02 7.57 -25.81
N VAL A 272 -5.76 7.98 -24.78
CA VAL A 272 -7.24 7.93 -24.74
C VAL A 272 -7.85 9.30 -25.00
N THR A 273 -7.23 10.37 -24.52
CA THR A 273 -7.81 11.73 -24.58
C THR A 273 -7.13 12.66 -25.59
N GLY A 274 -5.94 12.32 -26.10
CA GLY A 274 -5.18 13.16 -27.02
C GLY A 274 -4.65 14.46 -26.41
N VAL A 275 -4.88 14.68 -25.10
CA VAL A 275 -4.45 15.86 -24.36
C VAL A 275 -2.98 15.71 -23.97
N ALA A 276 -2.21 16.79 -24.11
CA ALA A 276 -0.83 16.84 -23.65
C ALA A 276 -0.77 16.59 -22.13
N LYS A 277 0.01 15.60 -21.70
CA LYS A 277 0.22 15.29 -20.29
C LYS A 277 0.80 16.52 -19.60
N LYS A 278 0.07 17.11 -18.63
CA LYS A 278 0.54 18.27 -17.86
C LYS A 278 1.90 17.94 -17.24
N PRO A 279 2.87 18.88 -17.22
CA PRO A 279 4.15 18.66 -16.57
C PRO A 279 3.93 18.29 -15.09
N GLU A 280 4.64 17.26 -14.62
CA GLU A 280 4.59 16.87 -13.22
C GLU A 280 5.18 18.01 -12.37
N LYS A 281 4.49 18.39 -11.30
CA LYS A 281 4.93 19.45 -10.38
C LYS A 281 5.26 18.87 -9.01
N ASP A 282 6.31 19.40 -8.40
CA ASP A 282 6.69 19.14 -7.02
C ASP A 282 6.19 20.27 -6.11
N GLY A 283 5.68 19.89 -4.94
CA GLY A 283 5.14 20.82 -3.95
C GLY A 283 6.12 21.03 -2.80
N THR A 284 6.32 22.28 -2.40
CA THR A 284 6.96 22.63 -1.12
C THR A 284 5.87 23.07 -0.15
N PHE A 285 5.87 22.50 1.05
CA PHE A 285 4.80 22.69 2.04
C PHE A 285 5.35 23.30 3.33
N SER A 286 4.57 24.18 3.96
CA SER A 286 4.97 24.82 5.22
C SER A 286 3.79 25.05 6.16
N LEU A 287 4.08 25.02 7.46
CA LEU A 287 3.17 25.45 8.51
C LEU A 287 3.19 26.99 8.62
N VAL A 288 2.04 27.61 8.46
CA VAL A 288 1.84 29.07 8.58
C VAL A 288 1.26 29.45 9.93
N GLU A 289 0.39 28.62 10.51
CA GLU A 289 -0.22 28.86 11.82
C GLU A 289 -0.51 27.51 12.51
N PRO A 290 -0.24 27.35 13.81
CA PRO A 290 0.48 28.30 14.66
C PRO A 290 1.98 28.33 14.36
N GLN A 291 2.64 29.44 14.70
CA GLN A 291 4.11 29.53 14.63
C GLN A 291 4.70 28.82 15.85
N VAL A 292 5.26 27.63 15.63
CA VAL A 292 5.87 26.80 16.67
C VAL A 292 7.36 26.68 16.39
N ALA A 293 8.18 27.16 17.32
CA ALA A 293 9.64 27.09 17.20
C ALA A 293 10.10 25.63 17.04
N GLY A 294 10.98 25.39 16.06
CA GLY A 294 11.51 24.05 15.78
C GLY A 294 10.47 23.04 15.24
N PHE A 295 9.31 23.51 14.77
CA PHE A 295 8.32 22.63 14.13
C PHE A 295 8.78 22.27 12.72
N ALA A 296 9.20 21.02 12.53
CA ALA A 296 9.40 20.43 11.21
C ALA A 296 8.08 19.78 10.77
N LEU A 297 7.57 20.18 9.61
CA LEU A 297 6.37 19.59 9.00
C LEU A 297 6.74 18.25 8.36
N MET A 298 5.88 17.24 8.50
CA MET A 298 6.07 15.96 7.82
C MET A 298 5.92 16.10 6.29
N GLU A 299 6.26 15.04 5.55
CA GLU A 299 5.98 14.98 4.11
C GLU A 299 4.47 15.09 3.84
N MET A 300 4.05 16.20 3.23
CA MET A 300 2.63 16.51 3.08
C MET A 300 2.04 16.09 1.74
N ARG A 301 2.81 15.67 0.73
CA ARG A 301 2.28 15.42 -0.62
C ARG A 301 1.05 14.50 -0.62
N SER A 302 1.07 13.43 0.16
CA SER A 302 -0.06 12.50 0.30
C SER A 302 -1.30 13.14 0.92
N TYR A 303 -1.12 14.04 1.91
CA TYR A 303 -2.22 14.81 2.52
C TYR A 303 -2.92 15.69 1.48
N TRP A 304 -2.16 16.47 0.71
CA TRP A 304 -2.72 17.36 -0.31
C TRP A 304 -3.37 16.57 -1.46
N SER A 305 -2.79 15.45 -1.87
CA SER A 305 -3.40 14.54 -2.85
C SER A 305 -4.73 13.97 -2.36
N SER A 306 -4.81 13.58 -1.08
CA SER A 306 -6.08 13.12 -0.48
C SER A 306 -7.12 14.21 -0.42
N LEU A 307 -6.72 15.47 -0.18
CA LEU A 307 -7.60 16.63 -0.20
C LEU A 307 -8.16 16.93 -1.60
N ALA A 308 -7.31 16.92 -2.64
CA ALA A 308 -7.76 17.12 -4.02
C ALA A 308 -8.61 15.95 -4.54
N GLY A 309 -8.35 14.74 -4.03
CA GLY A 309 -8.97 13.49 -4.48
C GLY A 309 -10.19 13.04 -3.68
N ILE A 310 -10.78 13.88 -2.83
CA ILE A 310 -11.91 13.46 -1.97
C ILE A 310 -13.09 13.03 -2.84
N ARG A 311 -13.63 11.86 -2.51
CA ARG A 311 -14.86 11.34 -3.10
C ARG A 311 -16.00 11.25 -2.11
N VAL A 312 -17.19 11.56 -2.60
CA VAL A 312 -18.47 11.36 -1.93
C VAL A 312 -18.80 9.86 -1.96
N ASN A 313 -19.19 9.32 -0.80
CA ASN A 313 -19.73 7.97 -0.70
C ASN A 313 -21.19 7.94 -1.15
N GLU A 314 -21.98 8.90 -0.69
CA GLU A 314 -23.41 8.99 -0.94
C GLU A 314 -23.88 10.44 -0.83
N TYR A 315 -24.81 10.87 -1.68
CA TYR A 315 -25.45 12.17 -1.56
C TYR A 315 -26.74 12.06 -0.74
N VAL A 316 -26.93 13.00 0.17
CA VAL A 316 -28.13 13.10 1.00
C VAL A 316 -29.04 14.16 0.38
N MET A 317 -30.15 13.72 -0.20
CA MET A 317 -31.08 14.57 -0.94
C MET A 317 -32.07 15.32 -0.03
N GLU A 318 -32.25 14.84 1.20
CA GLU A 318 -33.08 15.50 2.19
C GLU A 318 -32.30 16.60 2.90
N LYS A 319 -32.99 17.68 3.26
CA LYS A 319 -32.39 18.76 4.05
C LYS A 319 -31.96 18.19 5.41
N PRO A 320 -30.73 18.45 5.88
CA PRO A 320 -30.22 17.89 7.11
C PRO A 320 -31.08 18.30 8.30
N GLY A 321 -31.37 17.34 9.17
CA GLY A 321 -31.88 17.61 10.51
C GLY A 321 -30.76 18.02 11.48
N PRO A 322 -31.12 18.43 12.70
CA PRO A 322 -30.17 18.71 13.78
C PRO A 322 -29.22 17.55 14.12
N ASP A 323 -29.68 16.31 13.91
CA ASP A 323 -28.94 15.06 14.13
C ASP A 323 -27.69 14.92 13.24
N THR A 324 -27.69 15.56 12.06
CA THR A 324 -26.53 15.56 11.16
C THR A 324 -25.34 16.38 11.66
N GLY A 325 -25.55 17.26 12.64
CA GLY A 325 -24.53 18.23 13.09
C GLY A 325 -24.19 19.33 12.07
N LEU A 326 -24.95 19.43 10.97
CA LEU A 326 -24.75 20.41 9.89
C LEU A 326 -25.78 21.55 9.89
N THR A 327 -26.46 21.79 11.02
CA THR A 327 -27.45 22.87 11.15
C THR A 327 -27.24 23.68 12.44
N GLY A 328 -27.70 24.94 12.42
CA GLY A 328 -27.66 25.84 13.57
C GLY A 328 -26.26 26.01 14.19
N ASP A 329 -26.20 26.10 15.51
CA ASP A 329 -24.96 26.31 16.27
C ASP A 329 -23.96 25.13 16.17
N ALA A 330 -24.42 23.93 15.77
CA ALA A 330 -23.56 22.77 15.60
C ALA A 330 -22.50 22.99 14.50
N VAL A 331 -22.84 23.75 13.45
CA VAL A 331 -21.94 24.09 12.35
C VAL A 331 -20.73 24.90 12.83
N ALA A 332 -20.93 25.77 13.83
CA ALA A 332 -19.83 26.55 14.40
C ALA A 332 -18.84 25.69 15.19
N LYS A 333 -19.28 24.53 15.69
CA LYS A 333 -18.48 23.57 16.48
C LYS A 333 -18.02 22.35 15.65
N ALA A 334 -18.40 22.32 14.37
CA ALA A 334 -18.02 21.26 13.45
C ALA A 334 -16.55 21.44 13.00
N PRO A 335 -15.79 20.35 12.78
CA PRO A 335 -14.50 20.44 12.12
C PRO A 335 -14.64 20.94 10.68
N LYS A 336 -13.70 21.78 10.22
CA LYS A 336 -13.73 22.40 8.89
C LYS A 336 -12.37 22.30 8.20
N ILE A 337 -12.42 22.21 6.88
CA ILE A 337 -11.26 22.31 5.99
C ILE A 337 -11.56 23.40 4.97
N THR A 338 -10.87 24.53 5.08
CA THR A 338 -10.95 25.60 4.08
C THR A 338 -9.78 25.48 3.13
N VAL A 339 -10.09 25.33 1.85
CA VAL A 339 -9.12 25.27 0.77
C VAL A 339 -9.10 26.59 0.02
N GLU A 340 -7.92 27.16 -0.18
CA GLU A 340 -7.71 28.38 -0.96
C GLU A 340 -6.82 28.08 -2.17
N LEU A 341 -7.37 28.35 -3.34
CA LEU A 341 -6.69 28.13 -4.62
C LEU A 341 -5.77 29.31 -4.97
N ALA A 342 -4.81 29.10 -5.86
CA ALA A 342 -3.91 30.13 -6.36
C ALA A 342 -4.66 31.29 -7.06
N SER A 343 -5.90 31.04 -7.52
CA SER A 343 -6.80 32.07 -8.05
C SER A 343 -7.44 32.96 -6.98
N GLY A 344 -7.25 32.65 -5.69
CA GLY A 344 -7.90 33.29 -4.55
C GLY A 344 -9.28 32.73 -4.20
N LYS A 345 -9.83 31.80 -5.01
CA LYS A 345 -11.10 31.12 -4.71
C LYS A 345 -10.96 30.28 -3.43
N LYS A 346 -11.97 30.37 -2.55
CA LYS A 346 -12.05 29.59 -1.31
C LYS A 346 -13.22 28.62 -1.33
N GLN A 347 -13.00 27.42 -0.79
CA GLN A 347 -14.06 26.42 -0.60
C GLN A 347 -13.87 25.76 0.77
N THR A 348 -14.93 25.73 1.57
CA THR A 348 -14.90 25.17 2.92
C THR A 348 -15.70 23.87 2.97
N LEU A 349 -15.06 22.77 3.34
CA LEU A 349 -15.72 21.50 3.66
C LEU A 349 -15.95 21.41 5.16
N ILE A 350 -17.20 21.19 5.57
CA ILE A 350 -17.62 21.11 6.97
C ILE A 350 -18.03 19.66 7.28
N PHE A 351 -17.51 19.08 8.35
CA PHE A 351 -17.80 17.73 8.79
C PHE A 351 -18.82 17.72 9.94
N GLY A 352 -19.93 17.03 9.74
CA GLY A 352 -20.99 16.84 10.73
C GLY A 352 -20.78 15.60 11.60
N ALA A 353 -21.90 15.08 12.10
CA ALA A 353 -21.99 13.89 12.93
C ALA A 353 -21.63 12.62 12.16
N GLU A 354 -21.22 11.59 12.91
CA GLU A 354 -21.03 10.25 12.37
C GLU A 354 -22.39 9.59 12.11
N LYS A 355 -22.48 8.86 11.00
CA LYS A 355 -23.61 8.01 10.63
C LYS A 355 -23.23 6.54 10.81
N GLU A 356 -23.72 5.95 11.90
CA GLU A 356 -23.56 4.52 12.20
C GLU A 356 -24.55 3.65 11.40
N PRO A 357 -24.23 2.37 11.09
CA PRO A 357 -23.01 1.62 11.43
C PRO A 357 -21.88 1.73 10.39
N LYS A 358 -22.06 2.56 9.34
CA LYS A 358 -21.21 2.53 8.14
C LYS A 358 -19.87 3.28 8.29
N LYS A 359 -19.56 3.86 9.46
CA LYS A 359 -18.38 4.72 9.68
C LYS A 359 -18.20 5.78 8.59
N THR A 360 -19.28 6.50 8.33
CA THR A 360 -19.31 7.65 7.40
C THR A 360 -19.72 8.89 8.17
N TYR A 361 -19.31 10.06 7.71
CA TYR A 361 -19.68 11.34 8.29
C TYR A 361 -20.53 12.13 7.34
N TYR A 362 -21.54 12.82 7.87
CA TYR A 362 -22.19 13.90 7.16
C TYR A 362 -21.16 14.99 6.84
N ALA A 363 -21.24 15.58 5.65
CA ALA A 363 -20.45 16.72 5.26
C ALA A 363 -21.22 17.63 4.31
N MET A 364 -20.77 18.89 4.21
CA MET A 364 -21.28 19.85 3.23
C MET A 364 -20.18 20.82 2.81
N LEU A 365 -20.30 21.34 1.58
CA LEU A 365 -19.55 22.54 1.19
C LEU A 365 -20.31 23.76 1.69
N GLU A 366 -19.59 24.70 2.30
CA GLU A 366 -20.16 25.96 2.77
C GLU A 366 -20.80 26.72 1.60
N GLY A 367 -22.08 27.11 1.79
CA GLY A 367 -22.88 27.78 0.76
C GLY A 367 -23.50 26.85 -0.29
N ALA A 368 -23.18 25.56 -0.30
CA ALA A 368 -23.82 24.58 -1.18
C ALA A 368 -25.15 24.09 -0.59
N ALA A 369 -26.11 23.78 -1.45
CA ALA A 369 -27.36 23.13 -1.06
C ALA A 369 -27.20 21.62 -0.82
N GLU A 370 -26.05 21.05 -1.21
CA GLU A 370 -25.80 19.62 -1.22
C GLU A 370 -25.21 19.12 0.09
N TYR A 371 -25.73 17.97 0.54
CA TYR A 371 -25.22 17.23 1.69
C TYR A 371 -24.71 15.89 1.21
N MET A 372 -23.64 15.43 1.85
CA MET A 372 -22.94 14.23 1.42
C MET A 372 -22.50 13.39 2.62
N LEU A 373 -22.28 12.11 2.38
CA LEU A 373 -21.57 11.22 3.27
C LEU A 373 -20.15 11.02 2.73
N VAL A 374 -19.17 11.16 3.61
CA VAL A 374 -17.75 10.89 3.34
C VAL A 374 -17.23 9.85 4.32
N SER A 375 -16.26 9.05 3.90
CA SER A 375 -15.69 8.00 4.75
C SER A 375 -15.00 8.56 6.00
N ASP A 376 -14.95 7.76 7.07
CA ASP A 376 -14.14 8.04 8.26
C ASP A 376 -12.66 8.26 7.92
N PHE A 377 -12.13 7.51 6.95
CA PHE A 377 -10.77 7.70 6.44
C PHE A 377 -10.56 9.13 5.89
N THR A 378 -11.53 9.67 5.14
CA THR A 378 -11.48 11.06 4.65
C THR A 378 -11.38 12.04 5.81
N LYS A 379 -12.26 11.94 6.81
CA LYS A 379 -12.26 12.85 7.96
C LYS A 379 -10.95 12.76 8.74
N ASN A 380 -10.51 11.57 9.11
CA ASN A 380 -9.31 11.35 9.93
C ASN A 380 -8.00 11.72 9.22
N ASN A 381 -7.99 11.72 7.89
CA ASN A 381 -6.84 12.17 7.12
C ASN A 381 -6.77 13.68 6.94
N LEU A 382 -7.90 14.37 6.90
CA LEU A 382 -7.93 15.80 6.64
C LEU A 382 -7.95 16.64 7.91
N VAL A 383 -8.71 16.21 8.92
CA VAL A 383 -8.87 16.89 10.20
C VAL A 383 -7.74 16.49 11.17
N LYS A 384 -6.50 16.70 10.74
CA LYS A 384 -5.30 16.39 11.52
C LYS A 384 -5.16 17.35 12.71
N LYS A 385 -4.62 16.84 13.80
CA LYS A 385 -4.12 17.67 14.92
C LYS A 385 -2.72 18.18 14.62
N LEU A 386 -2.30 19.27 15.25
CA LEU A 386 -0.99 19.87 15.00
C LEU A 386 0.16 18.88 15.22
N VAL A 387 0.08 18.08 16.30
CA VAL A 387 1.11 17.07 16.63
C VAL A 387 1.22 15.96 15.58
N GLU A 388 0.13 15.67 14.85
CA GLU A 388 0.11 14.63 13.81
C GLU A 388 0.75 15.12 12.51
N LEU A 389 0.91 16.43 12.34
CA LEU A 389 1.55 17.04 11.18
C LEU A 389 3.07 17.20 11.34
N ARG A 390 3.59 16.96 12.54
CA ARG A 390 5.02 17.10 12.82
C ARG A 390 5.80 15.92 12.24
N ASP A 391 6.97 16.20 11.66
CA ASP A 391 7.90 15.16 11.25
C ASP A 391 8.32 14.33 12.47
N LYS A 392 8.13 13.02 12.38
CA LYS A 392 8.47 12.06 13.43
C LYS A 392 9.87 11.47 13.26
N ASN A 393 10.61 11.85 12.22
CA ASN A 393 12.01 11.45 12.04
C ASN A 393 12.90 12.20 13.04
N VAL A 394 13.53 11.47 13.95
CA VAL A 394 14.29 12.11 15.05
C VAL A 394 15.54 12.84 14.57
N LEU A 395 16.37 12.19 13.74
CA LEU A 395 17.63 12.74 13.27
C LEU A 395 17.59 13.17 11.78
N GLY A 396 16.50 12.89 11.08
CA GLY A 396 16.30 13.29 9.68
C GLY A 396 17.13 12.52 8.65
N ALA A 397 17.56 11.29 8.97
CA ALA A 397 18.19 10.40 8.00
C ALA A 397 17.12 9.70 7.14
N ASN A 398 17.23 9.83 5.81
CA ASN A 398 16.28 9.25 4.86
C ASN A 398 16.83 7.98 4.19
N ASP A 399 18.15 7.89 4.03
CA ASP A 399 18.88 6.73 3.52
C ASP A 399 19.97 6.28 4.52
N ASP A 400 20.31 5.00 4.52
CA ASP A 400 21.42 4.46 5.30
C ASP A 400 22.75 5.07 4.84
N ALA A 401 22.88 5.37 3.54
CA ALA A 401 24.07 5.98 2.95
C ALA A 401 24.30 7.43 3.40
N ASP A 402 23.26 8.10 3.91
CA ASP A 402 23.36 9.45 4.46
C ASP A 402 24.17 9.48 5.77
N ILE A 403 24.24 8.35 6.49
CA ILE A 403 24.91 8.22 7.79
C ILE A 403 26.35 7.75 7.56
N THR A 404 27.32 8.61 7.86
CA THR A 404 28.74 8.35 7.60
C THR A 404 29.57 8.09 8.86
N ALA A 405 29.08 8.52 10.02
CA ALA A 405 29.72 8.24 11.30
C ALA A 405 28.68 8.14 12.42
N VAL A 406 28.94 7.28 13.41
CA VAL A 406 28.12 7.12 14.61
C VAL A 406 29.04 6.99 15.82
N LYS A 407 28.77 7.75 16.88
CA LYS A 407 29.35 7.51 18.22
C LYS A 407 28.23 7.06 19.14
N LEU A 408 28.43 5.93 19.81
CA LEU A 408 27.44 5.32 20.69
C LEU A 408 28.04 5.17 22.10
N MET A 409 27.40 5.82 23.08
CA MET A 409 27.60 5.56 24.51
C MET A 409 26.35 4.93 25.11
N ASN A 410 26.56 3.94 25.98
CA ASN A 410 25.55 3.19 26.71
C ASN A 410 26.17 2.56 27.98
N GLU A 411 25.41 1.74 28.70
CA GLU A 411 25.89 1.08 29.94
C GLU A 411 27.14 0.18 29.76
N HIS A 412 27.42 -0.30 28.55
CA HIS A 412 28.58 -1.14 28.24
C HIS A 412 29.83 -0.34 27.85
N THR A 413 29.74 1.00 27.85
CA THR A 413 30.79 1.91 27.36
C THR A 413 30.98 3.11 28.29
N PRO A 414 31.17 2.88 29.61
CA PRO A 414 31.20 3.96 30.61
C PRO A 414 32.43 4.89 30.50
N ASP A 415 33.49 4.44 29.84
CA ASP A 415 34.80 5.09 29.74
C ASP A 415 35.03 5.79 28.38
N GLY A 416 34.05 5.73 27.46
CA GLY A 416 34.10 6.43 26.18
C GLY A 416 33.16 5.82 25.13
N PRO A 417 32.91 6.49 24.00
CA PRO A 417 32.04 5.95 22.96
C PRO A 417 32.68 4.81 22.17
N MET A 418 31.84 3.91 21.66
CA MET A 418 32.16 3.19 20.43
C MET A 418 32.02 4.15 19.25
N VAL A 419 33.05 4.27 18.43
CA VAL A 419 33.05 5.16 17.25
C VAL A 419 33.05 4.31 15.99
N PHE A 420 32.09 4.55 15.11
CA PHE A 420 31.94 3.93 13.81
C PHE A 420 32.11 4.98 12.72
N GLU A 421 32.98 4.72 11.75
CA GLU A 421 33.22 5.63 10.62
C GLU A 421 33.26 4.85 9.30
N ARG A 422 32.63 5.38 8.26
CA ARG A 422 32.79 4.87 6.90
C ARG A 422 34.08 5.36 6.29
N ASP A 423 34.86 4.44 5.72
CA ASP A 423 36.17 4.75 5.12
C ASP A 423 36.22 4.54 3.59
N GLY A 424 35.05 4.40 2.95
CA GLY A 424 34.92 4.15 1.52
C GLY A 424 35.00 2.68 1.11
N THR A 425 35.56 1.80 1.94
CA THR A 425 35.61 0.34 1.71
C THR A 425 34.67 -0.45 2.62
N GLY A 426 34.30 0.13 3.75
CA GLY A 426 33.35 -0.44 4.71
C GLY A 426 33.21 0.45 5.93
N TRP A 427 32.82 -0.14 7.05
CA TRP A 427 32.84 0.52 8.35
C TRP A 427 34.13 0.18 9.10
N LYS A 428 34.66 1.14 9.84
CA LYS A 428 35.70 0.95 10.86
C LYS A 428 35.09 1.23 12.22
N MET A 429 35.48 0.45 13.22
CA MET A 429 35.10 0.67 14.61
C MET A 429 36.33 0.95 15.48
N THR A 430 36.27 2.03 16.24
CA THR A 430 37.18 2.32 17.35
C THR A 430 36.45 2.01 18.66
N PRO A 431 36.85 0.96 19.42
CA PRO A 431 36.26 0.65 20.72
C PRO A 431 36.60 1.70 21.80
N PRO A 432 35.86 1.74 22.91
CA PRO A 432 36.25 2.53 24.08
C PRO A 432 37.57 2.05 24.69
N PRO A 433 38.30 2.89 25.44
CA PRO A 433 39.64 2.59 25.95
C PRO A 433 39.80 1.22 26.62
N ALA A 434 38.88 0.82 27.51
CA ALA A 434 38.92 -0.46 28.20
C ALA A 434 38.79 -1.65 27.24
N ALA A 435 37.98 -1.53 26.18
CA ALA A 435 37.78 -2.58 25.19
C ALA A 435 38.92 -2.64 24.14
N GLN A 436 39.73 -1.59 23.98
CA GLN A 436 40.87 -1.61 23.05
C GLN A 436 41.95 -2.62 23.48
N VAL A 437 42.03 -2.94 24.78
CA VAL A 437 42.95 -3.96 25.29
C VAL A 437 42.64 -5.34 24.72
N THR A 438 41.35 -5.65 24.53
CA THR A 438 40.89 -6.98 24.07
C THR A 438 40.57 -7.03 22.59
N LEU A 439 40.07 -5.94 22.00
CA LEU A 439 39.65 -5.86 20.61
C LEU A 439 40.72 -5.25 19.69
N GLY A 440 41.67 -4.48 20.25
CA GLY A 440 42.58 -3.62 19.51
C GLY A 440 42.06 -2.19 19.35
N ALA A 441 42.97 -1.28 18.98
CA ALA A 441 42.67 0.15 18.88
C ALA A 441 41.66 0.50 17.76
N SER A 442 41.61 -0.31 16.69
CA SER A 442 40.67 -0.16 15.59
C SER A 442 40.45 -1.51 14.92
N ILE A 443 39.19 -1.85 14.64
CA ILE A 443 38.82 -3.13 13.99
C ILE A 443 37.91 -2.90 12.79
N ALA A 444 37.90 -3.86 11.87
CA ALA A 444 36.79 -4.03 10.93
C ALA A 444 35.66 -4.76 11.69
N PRO A 445 34.54 -4.08 12.00
CA PRO A 445 33.43 -4.67 12.71
C PRO A 445 32.61 -5.59 11.81
N ASP A 446 31.74 -6.39 12.41
CA ASP A 446 30.65 -7.08 11.71
C ASP A 446 29.73 -6.03 11.05
N GLU A 447 29.73 -5.99 9.72
CA GLU A 447 28.94 -5.00 8.98
C GLU A 447 27.44 -5.12 9.23
N SER A 448 26.93 -6.31 9.52
CA SER A 448 25.51 -6.53 9.78
C SER A 448 25.08 -5.89 11.10
N GLU A 449 25.95 -5.91 12.11
CA GLU A 449 25.72 -5.29 13.41
C GLU A 449 25.79 -3.76 13.31
N VAL A 450 26.75 -3.21 12.56
CA VAL A 450 26.82 -1.76 12.30
C VAL A 450 25.60 -1.30 11.51
N LYS A 451 25.19 -2.05 10.48
CA LYS A 451 23.97 -1.77 9.71
C LYS A 451 22.73 -1.75 10.60
N ALA A 452 22.63 -2.63 11.59
CA ALA A 452 21.52 -2.63 12.54
C ALA A 452 21.44 -1.32 13.34
N ILE A 453 22.58 -0.76 13.78
CA ILE A 453 22.65 0.55 14.45
C ILE A 453 22.24 1.69 13.50
N VAL A 454 22.80 1.71 12.29
CA VAL A 454 22.50 2.71 11.25
C VAL A 454 21.02 2.71 10.88
N SER A 455 20.46 1.53 10.62
CA SER A 455 19.01 1.34 10.41
C SER A 455 18.20 1.76 11.64
N GLY A 456 18.70 1.47 12.86
CA GLY A 456 18.09 1.90 14.11
C GLY A 456 17.94 3.42 14.20
N ILE A 457 18.96 4.16 13.79
CA ILE A 457 18.96 5.63 13.70
C ILE A 457 17.97 6.12 12.63
N ARG A 458 18.05 5.55 11.42
CA ARG A 458 17.20 5.95 10.28
C ARG A 458 15.72 5.73 10.55
N TYR A 459 15.37 4.59 11.12
CA TYR A 459 13.98 4.22 11.42
C TYR A 459 13.52 4.68 12.81
N LEU A 460 14.32 5.49 13.51
CA LEU A 460 13.94 6.06 14.79
C LEU A 460 12.77 7.02 14.59
N ARG A 461 11.65 6.75 15.27
CA ARG A 461 10.43 7.56 15.18
C ARG A 461 9.97 8.04 16.54
N VAL A 462 9.61 9.30 16.62
CA VAL A 462 8.91 9.88 17.77
C VAL A 462 7.57 9.18 17.95
N THR A 463 7.28 8.76 19.19
CA THR A 463 5.96 8.25 19.56
C THR A 463 5.04 9.42 19.89
N ASP A 464 5.44 10.26 20.86
CA ASP A 464 4.74 11.49 21.26
C ASP A 464 5.72 12.63 21.52
N PHE A 465 5.32 13.86 21.19
CA PHE A 465 6.04 15.07 21.57
C PHE A 465 5.53 15.58 22.91
N LEU A 466 6.42 15.94 23.82
CA LEU A 466 6.05 16.53 25.10
C LEU A 466 5.71 18.00 24.88
N THR A 467 4.64 18.46 25.53
CA THR A 467 4.20 19.88 25.51
C THR A 467 4.94 20.73 26.53
N GLU A 468 5.49 20.11 27.57
CA GLU A 468 6.21 20.75 28.66
C GLU A 468 7.62 20.16 28.77
N THR A 469 8.57 20.97 29.26
CA THR A 469 9.92 20.49 29.54
C THR A 469 9.88 19.54 30.74
N PRO A 470 10.29 18.27 30.60
CA PRO A 470 10.36 17.35 31.72
C PRO A 470 11.49 17.75 32.67
N LYS A 471 11.39 17.33 33.93
CA LYS A 471 12.53 17.39 34.84
C LYS A 471 13.57 16.35 34.42
N LEU A 472 14.75 16.81 34.03
CA LEU A 472 15.76 15.98 33.34
C LEU A 472 16.28 14.83 34.20
N ASP A 473 16.37 15.01 35.51
CA ASP A 473 16.76 13.99 36.48
C ASP A 473 15.69 12.90 36.61
N GLU A 474 14.40 13.27 36.71
CA GLU A 474 13.28 12.33 36.83
C GLU A 474 13.11 11.44 35.59
N VAL A 475 13.53 11.91 34.42
CA VAL A 475 13.48 11.12 33.17
C VAL A 475 14.83 10.51 32.78
N GLY A 476 15.88 10.75 33.57
CA GLY A 476 17.22 10.22 33.32
C GLY A 476 17.95 10.84 32.14
N LEU A 477 17.66 12.09 31.77
CA LEU A 477 18.40 12.86 30.75
C LEU A 477 19.59 13.64 31.31
N THR A 478 19.68 13.85 32.63
CA THR A 478 20.89 14.40 33.28
C THR A 478 22.08 13.45 33.16
N ALA A 479 21.83 12.15 33.25
CA ALA A 479 22.78 11.08 32.99
C ALA A 479 22.13 10.11 31.99
N PRO A 480 22.17 10.41 30.68
CA PRO A 480 21.42 9.67 29.67
C PRO A 480 21.90 8.22 29.61
N ALA A 481 20.96 7.28 29.53
CA ALA A 481 21.26 5.87 29.33
C ALA A 481 21.91 5.61 27.97
N TYR A 482 21.59 6.44 26.97
CA TYR A 482 22.23 6.40 25.66
C TYR A 482 22.54 7.82 25.16
N ARG A 483 23.75 8.02 24.66
CA ARG A 483 24.13 9.20 23.87
C ARG A 483 24.58 8.73 22.49
N ILE A 484 23.86 9.15 21.46
CA ILE A 484 24.09 8.74 20.08
C ILE A 484 24.40 9.98 19.25
N GLU A 485 25.62 10.08 18.76
CA GLU A 485 26.06 11.16 17.88
C GLU A 485 26.15 10.61 16.45
N ALA A 486 25.35 11.12 15.53
CA ALA A 486 25.32 10.66 14.15
C ALA A 486 25.70 11.79 13.19
N THR A 487 26.62 11.51 12.26
CA THR A 487 26.93 12.40 11.14
C THR A 487 26.06 12.00 9.94
N ILE A 488 25.13 12.88 9.58
CA ILE A 488 24.15 12.67 8.50
C ILE A 488 24.36 13.76 7.45
N LYS A 489 24.72 13.37 6.22
CA LYS A 489 25.03 14.31 5.11
C LYS A 489 26.03 15.41 5.52
N GLY A 490 27.03 15.06 6.33
CA GLY A 490 28.06 15.97 6.84
C GLY A 490 27.66 16.79 8.07
N ALA A 491 26.40 16.77 8.52
CA ALA A 491 25.96 17.43 9.74
C ALA A 491 25.92 16.45 10.92
N THR A 492 26.53 16.83 12.05
CA THR A 492 26.49 16.02 13.28
C THR A 492 25.30 16.40 14.14
N LYS A 493 24.55 15.40 14.62
CA LYS A 493 23.46 15.57 15.58
C LYS A 493 23.61 14.59 16.74
N THR A 494 23.30 15.03 17.95
CA THR A 494 23.32 14.18 19.14
C THR A 494 21.90 13.90 19.61
N LEU A 495 21.57 12.63 19.80
CA LEU A 495 20.37 12.16 20.49
C LEU A 495 20.73 11.70 21.91
N LEU A 496 19.98 12.19 22.89
CA LEU A 496 20.02 11.73 24.28
C LEU A 496 18.76 10.94 24.58
N ILE A 497 18.92 9.74 25.14
CA ILE A 497 17.81 8.87 25.56
C ILE A 497 17.92 8.62 27.07
N GLY A 498 16.84 8.92 27.78
CA GLY A 498 16.75 8.73 29.22
C GLY A 498 16.69 7.26 29.64
N GLY A 499 17.13 6.99 30.87
CA GLY A 499 17.11 5.64 31.45
C GLY A 499 15.78 5.23 32.07
N VAL A 500 14.86 6.18 32.31
CA VAL A 500 13.59 5.91 33.01
C VAL A 500 12.52 5.51 32.00
N GLU A 501 12.03 4.28 32.16
CA GLU A 501 10.97 3.71 31.34
C GLU A 501 9.60 3.85 32.01
N LYS A 502 8.61 4.33 31.26
CA LYS A 502 7.22 4.45 31.69
C LYS A 502 6.30 4.10 30.53
N ASP A 503 5.33 3.20 30.78
CA ASP A 503 4.35 2.76 29.76
C ASP A 503 5.00 2.25 28.46
N SER A 504 6.11 1.49 28.57
CA SER A 504 6.92 1.01 27.42
C SER A 504 7.49 2.13 26.53
N LYS A 505 7.70 3.31 27.12
CA LYS A 505 8.32 4.48 26.48
C LYS A 505 9.45 5.03 27.33
N VAL A 506 10.39 5.68 26.67
CA VAL A 506 11.47 6.46 27.29
C VAL A 506 11.46 7.87 26.74
N THR A 507 11.85 8.83 27.58
CA THR A 507 11.98 10.23 27.16
C THR A 507 13.33 10.43 26.48
N ALA A 508 13.35 11.23 25.42
CA ALA A 508 14.54 11.56 24.65
C ALA A 508 14.51 13.01 24.17
N MET A 509 15.67 13.52 23.78
CA MET A 509 15.82 14.85 23.17
C MET A 509 16.98 14.86 22.18
N VAL A 510 16.92 15.77 21.20
CA VAL A 510 18.08 16.10 20.38
C VAL A 510 18.84 17.23 21.07
N GLU A 511 20.13 17.04 21.33
CA GLU A 511 20.99 18.04 21.99
C GLU A 511 21.00 19.35 21.21
N GLY A 512 20.98 20.48 21.92
CA GLY A 512 20.86 21.80 21.31
C GLY A 512 19.45 22.16 20.81
N THR A 513 18.46 21.32 21.09
CA THR A 513 17.03 21.62 20.86
C THR A 513 16.26 21.61 22.16
N ASP A 514 15.23 22.45 22.29
CA ASP A 514 14.28 22.42 23.41
C ASP A 514 13.12 21.43 23.14
N LEU A 515 13.38 20.40 22.32
CA LEU A 515 12.37 19.46 21.87
C LEU A 515 12.51 18.11 22.59
N TYR A 516 11.58 17.87 23.50
CA TYR A 516 11.45 16.62 24.23
C TYR A 516 10.36 15.75 23.62
N PHE A 517 10.65 14.45 23.51
CA PHE A 517 9.73 13.48 22.94
C PHE A 517 9.90 12.12 23.61
N THR A 518 8.97 11.20 23.33
CA THR A 518 9.04 9.81 23.75
C THR A 518 9.40 8.89 22.59
N LEU A 519 10.12 7.83 22.90
CA LEU A 519 10.46 6.71 22.02
C LEU A 519 9.94 5.43 22.64
N GLY A 520 9.57 4.44 21.81
CA GLY A 520 9.25 3.10 22.33
C GLY A 520 10.50 2.41 22.87
N SER A 521 10.39 1.73 24.01
CA SER A 521 11.53 1.05 24.68
C SER A 521 12.25 0.06 23.77
N TRP A 522 11.51 -0.69 22.95
CA TRP A 522 12.07 -1.62 21.98
C TRP A 522 13.02 -0.97 20.96
N THR A 523 12.85 0.34 20.68
CA THR A 523 13.74 1.06 19.78
C THR A 523 15.03 1.48 20.47
N ARG A 524 14.95 1.85 21.76
CA ARG A 524 16.12 2.09 22.62
C ARG A 524 17.00 0.85 22.71
N ASP A 525 16.39 -0.32 22.90
CA ASP A 525 17.13 -1.57 23.12
C ASP A 525 17.99 -2.00 21.92
N LYS A 526 17.72 -1.47 20.72
CA LYS A 526 18.59 -1.66 19.54
C LYS A 526 20.01 -1.11 19.75
N PHE A 527 20.16 -0.12 20.62
CA PHE A 527 21.43 0.52 20.93
C PHE A 527 22.13 -0.08 22.16
N LYS A 528 21.53 -1.12 22.76
CA LYS A 528 22.11 -1.90 23.85
C LYS A 528 23.07 -2.95 23.28
N LYS A 529 24.23 -2.48 22.81
CA LYS A 529 25.29 -3.31 22.24
C LYS A 529 26.60 -3.06 22.98
N ALA A 530 27.31 -4.12 23.31
CA ALA A 530 28.66 -4.05 23.86
C ALA A 530 29.69 -4.02 22.72
N PRO A 531 30.92 -3.49 22.95
CA PRO A 531 31.96 -3.46 21.92
C PRO A 531 32.26 -4.83 21.30
N ILE A 532 32.19 -5.89 22.10
CA ILE A 532 32.44 -7.27 21.67
C ILE A 532 31.40 -7.80 20.67
N ASP A 533 30.16 -7.28 20.71
CA ASP A 533 29.07 -7.71 19.81
C ASP A 533 29.34 -7.35 18.35
N PHE A 534 30.18 -6.34 18.11
CA PHE A 534 30.56 -5.88 16.78
C PHE A 534 31.79 -6.61 16.22
N LYS A 535 32.37 -7.57 16.94
CA LYS A 535 33.49 -8.34 16.40
C LYS A 535 32.99 -9.29 15.31
N ASN A 536 33.73 -9.39 14.21
CA ASN A 536 33.36 -10.27 13.10
C ASN A 536 33.23 -11.73 13.59
N LYS A 537 32.03 -12.29 13.43
CA LYS A 537 31.69 -13.63 13.92
C LYS A 537 32.24 -14.74 13.05
N ARG A 538 32.66 -14.44 11.81
CA ARG A 538 33.34 -15.38 10.92
C ARG A 538 34.81 -15.51 11.32
N ILE A 539 35.11 -16.52 12.14
CA ILE A 539 36.45 -16.69 12.72
C ILE A 539 37.33 -17.70 11.98
N LEU A 540 36.76 -18.47 11.05
CA LEU A 540 37.55 -19.33 10.15
C LEU A 540 37.07 -19.22 8.71
N ASP A 541 38.00 -19.39 7.80
CA ASP A 541 37.76 -19.52 6.37
C ASP A 541 38.45 -20.80 5.86
N VAL A 542 37.78 -21.94 6.05
CA VAL A 542 38.28 -23.25 5.62
C VAL A 542 37.33 -23.80 4.57
N LYS A 543 37.86 -24.11 3.38
CA LYS A 543 37.06 -24.74 2.33
C LYS A 543 37.03 -26.26 2.53
N GLU A 544 35.88 -26.87 2.33
CA GLU A 544 35.72 -28.34 2.41
C GLU A 544 36.79 -29.09 1.61
N ALA A 545 37.09 -28.63 0.39
CA ALA A 545 38.05 -29.26 -0.50
C ALA A 545 39.49 -29.27 0.04
N GLU A 546 39.80 -28.47 1.06
CA GLU A 546 41.12 -28.42 1.70
C GLU A 546 41.23 -29.43 2.86
N VAL A 547 40.11 -29.94 3.37
CA VAL A 547 40.10 -30.89 4.49
C VAL A 547 40.44 -32.30 4.01
N VAL A 548 41.56 -32.85 4.50
CA VAL A 548 42.05 -34.20 4.16
C VAL A 548 41.79 -35.24 5.25
N SER A 549 41.59 -34.79 6.49
CA SER A 549 41.25 -35.69 7.60
C SER A 549 40.41 -34.95 8.64
N VAL A 550 39.47 -35.66 9.26
CA VAL A 550 38.73 -35.19 10.43
C VAL A 550 38.83 -36.22 11.55
N GLU A 551 38.96 -35.74 12.78
CA GLU A 551 39.06 -36.54 13.99
C GLU A 551 38.06 -36.04 15.03
N LEU A 552 37.24 -36.97 15.54
CA LEU A 552 36.19 -36.73 16.50
C LEU A 552 36.55 -37.44 17.80
N THR A 553 36.66 -36.71 18.89
CA THR A 553 36.96 -37.27 20.21
C THR A 553 35.85 -36.93 21.19
N HIS A 554 35.19 -37.94 21.74
CA HIS A 554 34.18 -37.79 22.80
C HIS A 554 34.80 -38.02 24.17
N GLY A 555 34.39 -37.21 25.14
CA GLY A 555 35.00 -37.17 26.45
C GLY A 555 36.27 -36.31 26.50
N PRO A 556 36.85 -36.12 27.69
CA PRO A 556 38.05 -35.30 27.86
C PRO A 556 39.22 -35.89 27.08
N ALA A 557 40.04 -35.03 26.47
CA ALA A 557 41.20 -35.45 25.66
C ALA A 557 42.19 -36.36 26.42
N THR A 558 42.27 -36.24 27.75
CA THR A 558 43.13 -37.06 28.62
C THR A 558 42.55 -38.45 28.91
N ALA A 559 41.26 -38.68 28.67
CA ALA A 559 40.57 -39.95 28.88
C ALA A 559 39.35 -40.06 27.93
N PRO A 560 39.58 -40.23 26.62
CA PRO A 560 38.50 -40.23 25.63
C PRO A 560 37.64 -41.49 25.78
N THR A 561 36.32 -41.33 25.66
CA THR A 561 35.36 -42.44 25.66
C THR A 561 35.18 -43.05 24.27
N GLU A 562 35.40 -42.26 23.22
CA GLU A 562 35.34 -42.69 21.82
C GLU A 562 36.24 -41.77 20.99
N SER A 563 37.01 -42.33 20.06
CA SER A 563 37.78 -41.56 19.08
C SER A 563 37.56 -42.14 17.69
N ILE A 564 37.29 -41.26 16.73
CA ILE A 564 37.00 -41.63 15.34
C ILE A 564 37.88 -40.79 14.43
N ARG A 565 38.54 -41.44 13.47
CA ARG A 565 39.38 -40.78 12.47
C ARG A 565 38.92 -41.10 11.07
N LEU A 566 38.59 -40.08 10.30
CA LEU A 566 38.28 -40.16 8.88
C LEU A 566 39.39 -39.51 8.06
N GLU A 567 39.72 -40.12 6.92
CA GLU A 567 40.70 -39.64 5.95
C GLU A 567 40.07 -39.65 4.56
N ARG A 568 40.31 -38.57 3.81
CA ARG A 568 39.86 -38.47 2.43
C ARG A 568 40.65 -39.46 1.56
N VAL A 569 39.97 -40.18 0.67
CA VAL A 569 40.61 -41.13 -0.23
C VAL A 569 41.45 -40.37 -1.26
N GLU A 570 42.70 -40.79 -1.44
CA GLU A 570 43.62 -40.14 -2.36
C GLU A 570 43.05 -40.05 -3.78
N GLY A 571 43.14 -38.88 -4.41
CA GLY A 571 42.62 -38.63 -5.76
C GLY A 571 41.09 -38.54 -5.87
N LYS A 572 40.34 -38.67 -4.78
CA LYS A 572 38.87 -38.51 -4.76
C LYS A 572 38.47 -37.36 -3.84
N THR A 573 37.57 -36.50 -4.32
CA THR A 573 37.06 -35.41 -3.50
C THR A 573 36.01 -35.91 -2.51
N ASP A 574 35.08 -36.76 -2.92
CA ASP A 574 33.88 -36.98 -2.09
C ASP A 574 33.88 -38.33 -1.37
N ALA A 575 34.98 -39.07 -1.45
CA ALA A 575 35.12 -40.40 -0.85
C ALA A 575 36.01 -40.37 0.39
N TRP A 576 35.53 -40.99 1.45
CA TRP A 576 36.22 -41.07 2.74
C TRP A 576 36.47 -42.52 3.14
N LYS A 577 37.44 -42.70 4.02
CA LYS A 577 37.67 -43.93 4.77
C LYS A 577 37.83 -43.59 6.24
N MET A 578 37.35 -44.45 7.12
CA MET A 578 37.65 -44.41 8.54
C MET A 578 38.91 -45.25 8.80
N THR A 579 39.85 -44.70 9.56
CA THR A 579 41.09 -45.37 9.94
C THR A 579 41.13 -45.74 11.43
N SER A 580 40.21 -45.21 12.23
CA SER A 580 40.05 -45.51 13.65
C SER A 580 38.59 -45.31 14.09
N PRO A 581 38.02 -46.16 14.96
CA PRO A 581 38.65 -47.29 15.67
C PRO A 581 38.83 -48.55 14.82
N GLU A 582 38.15 -48.64 13.68
CA GLU A 582 38.22 -49.75 12.73
C GLU A 582 38.38 -49.20 11.31
N ALA A 583 38.91 -50.02 10.40
CA ALA A 583 39.05 -49.64 9.00
C ALA A 583 37.74 -49.91 8.24
N ILE A 584 36.98 -48.86 7.92
CA ILE A 584 35.79 -48.94 7.05
C ILE A 584 35.87 -47.89 5.95
N ASP A 585 35.22 -48.16 4.83
CA ASP A 585 35.06 -47.32 3.65
C ASP A 585 33.63 -47.45 3.12
N ALA A 586 33.31 -46.77 2.01
CA ALA A 586 32.00 -46.85 1.39
C ALA A 586 31.56 -48.30 1.04
N ALA A 587 32.50 -49.17 0.64
CA ALA A 587 32.19 -50.56 0.28
C ALA A 587 31.87 -51.43 1.51
N THR A 588 32.39 -51.05 2.67
CA THR A 588 32.24 -51.76 3.96
C THR A 588 31.26 -51.08 4.91
N GLY A 589 30.59 -50.01 4.46
CA GLY A 589 29.43 -49.41 5.13
C GLY A 589 29.69 -48.08 5.83
N LEU A 590 30.64 -47.26 5.38
CA LEU A 590 30.75 -45.85 5.76
C LEU A 590 29.72 -45.00 4.98
N ASP A 591 29.02 -44.10 5.65
CA ASP A 591 28.17 -43.10 5.00
C ASP A 591 29.00 -41.85 4.62
N ASP A 592 29.40 -41.81 3.34
CA ASP A 592 30.14 -40.67 2.78
C ASP A 592 29.36 -39.35 2.87
N THR A 593 28.01 -39.36 2.94
CA THR A 593 27.21 -38.14 3.10
C THR A 593 27.52 -37.46 4.42
N ILE A 594 27.61 -38.25 5.49
CA ILE A 594 27.91 -37.74 6.84
C ILE A 594 29.39 -37.36 6.95
N ALA A 595 30.29 -38.13 6.35
CA ALA A 595 31.71 -37.78 6.29
C ALA A 595 31.97 -36.44 5.57
N ASN A 596 31.33 -36.22 4.42
CA ASN A 596 31.40 -34.93 3.71
C ASN A 596 30.76 -33.80 4.52
N ALA A 597 29.65 -34.04 5.22
CA ALA A 597 29.05 -33.05 6.12
C ALA A 597 29.99 -32.65 7.28
N LEU A 598 30.75 -33.59 7.83
CA LEU A 598 31.78 -33.32 8.84
C LEU A 598 32.94 -32.50 8.26
N ALA A 599 33.39 -32.80 7.04
CA ALA A 599 34.42 -32.01 6.36
C ALA A 599 34.01 -30.56 6.10
N ARG A 600 32.71 -30.31 5.89
CA ARG A 600 32.12 -28.96 5.82
C ARG A 600 31.98 -28.27 7.17
N GLY A 601 32.34 -28.93 8.27
CA GLY A 601 32.12 -28.45 9.62
C GLY A 601 32.71 -27.07 9.92
N PHE A 602 33.81 -26.71 9.25
CA PHE A 602 34.50 -25.42 9.36
C PHE A 602 34.27 -24.48 8.16
N ASP A 603 33.46 -24.88 7.18
CA ASP A 603 33.05 -23.97 6.10
C ASP A 603 32.09 -22.91 6.65
N ALA A 604 32.30 -21.65 6.23
CA ALA A 604 31.60 -20.47 6.74
C ALA A 604 31.43 -20.51 8.28
N PHE A 605 32.52 -20.75 9.02
CA PHE A 605 32.43 -20.99 10.46
C PHE A 605 32.20 -19.69 11.24
N ASP A 606 30.92 -19.45 11.50
CA ASP A 606 30.48 -18.31 12.31
C ASP A 606 30.17 -18.74 13.74
N VAL A 607 30.75 -18.04 14.72
CA VAL A 607 30.34 -18.19 16.12
C VAL A 607 29.05 -17.42 16.39
N LYS A 608 28.28 -17.86 17.38
CA LYS A 608 27.06 -17.14 17.79
C LYS A 608 27.40 -15.84 18.53
N SER A 609 28.29 -15.94 19.50
CA SER A 609 28.82 -14.80 20.25
C SER A 609 30.22 -15.08 20.77
N PHE A 610 30.93 -14.02 21.14
CA PHE A 610 32.14 -14.10 21.94
C PHE A 610 31.76 -14.06 23.43
N SER A 611 32.58 -14.65 24.29
CA SER A 611 32.35 -14.67 25.74
C SER A 611 33.60 -14.24 26.50
N ASP A 612 33.40 -13.43 27.55
CA ASP A 612 34.46 -13.02 28.47
C ASP A 612 34.70 -14.04 29.60
N LYS A 613 33.91 -15.12 29.65
CA LYS A 613 34.06 -16.17 30.67
C LYS A 613 35.34 -16.97 30.41
N PRO A 614 36.16 -17.25 31.44
CA PRO A 614 37.38 -18.03 31.27
C PRO A 614 37.05 -19.52 31.02
N LYS A 615 37.97 -20.24 30.36
CA LYS A 615 37.77 -21.65 29.95
C LYS A 615 37.46 -22.60 31.10
N ASP A 616 38.08 -22.40 32.25
CA ASP A 616 37.87 -23.18 33.48
C ASP A 616 36.45 -22.98 34.04
N GLY A 617 35.91 -21.77 33.95
CA GLY A 617 34.55 -21.45 34.39
C GLY A 617 33.42 -21.98 33.52
N VAL A 618 33.71 -22.48 32.31
CA VAL A 618 32.70 -22.95 31.34
C VAL A 618 32.89 -24.39 30.88
N GLY A 619 33.72 -25.17 31.57
CA GLY A 619 33.94 -26.59 31.25
C GLY A 619 34.81 -26.85 30.02
N LEU A 620 35.56 -25.84 29.54
CA LEU A 620 36.51 -26.00 28.43
C LEU A 620 37.91 -26.44 28.88
N SER A 621 38.18 -26.49 30.19
CA SER A 621 39.40 -27.12 30.74
C SER A 621 39.40 -28.65 30.60
N ALA A 622 38.22 -29.27 30.50
CA ALA A 622 38.03 -30.68 30.21
C ALA A 622 36.88 -30.81 29.20
N PRO A 623 37.13 -30.49 27.92
CA PRO A 623 36.07 -30.38 26.92
C PRO A 623 35.36 -31.73 26.74
N ALA A 624 34.04 -31.69 26.64
CA ALA A 624 33.21 -32.88 26.45
C ALA A 624 33.35 -33.47 25.04
N PHE A 625 33.74 -32.65 24.07
CA PHE A 625 33.93 -33.05 22.69
C PHE A 625 35.04 -32.22 22.03
N THR A 626 35.87 -32.89 21.23
CA THR A 626 36.90 -32.26 20.40
C THR A 626 36.70 -32.68 18.95
N PHE A 627 36.71 -31.70 18.04
CA PHE A 627 36.68 -31.91 16.60
C PHE A 627 37.91 -31.31 15.96
N THR A 628 38.75 -32.13 15.33
CA THR A 628 39.98 -31.69 14.65
C THR A 628 39.84 -31.91 13.15
N ALA A 629 40.05 -30.87 12.35
CA ALA A 629 40.24 -31.00 10.90
C ALA A 629 41.71 -30.78 10.55
N THR A 630 42.26 -31.63 9.68
CA THR A 630 43.60 -31.49 9.09
C THR A 630 43.43 -31.06 7.64
N LEU A 631 44.17 -30.02 7.24
CA LEU A 631 44.11 -29.44 5.90
C LEU A 631 45.24 -30.00 5.00
N LYS A 632 45.13 -29.78 3.69
CA LYS A 632 46.14 -30.19 2.68
C LYS A 632 47.54 -29.64 2.96
N ASP A 633 47.64 -28.48 3.59
CA ASP A 633 48.91 -27.85 3.97
C ASP A 633 49.52 -28.45 5.26
N GLY A 634 48.86 -29.44 5.86
CA GLY A 634 49.26 -30.09 7.11
C GLY A 634 48.85 -29.34 8.37
N THR A 635 48.26 -28.15 8.27
CA THR A 635 47.77 -27.40 9.43
C THR A 635 46.47 -28.00 9.97
N THR A 636 46.20 -27.78 11.24
CA THR A 636 44.98 -28.26 11.91
C THR A 636 44.09 -27.11 12.35
N ARG A 637 42.79 -27.41 12.47
CA ARG A 637 41.79 -26.58 13.14
C ARG A 637 41.10 -27.46 14.16
N ARG A 638 41.15 -27.09 15.45
CA ARG A 638 40.60 -27.92 16.52
C ARG A 638 39.58 -27.14 17.34
N LEU A 639 38.34 -27.60 17.29
CA LEU A 639 37.24 -27.10 18.09
C LEU A 639 37.12 -27.92 19.37
N PHE A 640 37.07 -27.23 20.51
CA PHE A 640 36.75 -27.81 21.81
C PHE A 640 35.36 -27.34 22.21
N ALA A 641 34.47 -28.26 22.57
CA ALA A 641 33.11 -27.95 22.99
C ALA A 641 32.83 -28.47 24.41
N SER A 642 32.23 -27.61 25.23
CA SER A 642 31.73 -27.95 26.56
C SER A 642 30.29 -28.44 26.49
N ASP A 643 29.84 -29.19 27.50
CA ASP A 643 28.43 -29.49 27.73
C ASP A 643 27.72 -28.39 28.54
N THR A 644 28.47 -27.44 29.10
CA THR A 644 27.91 -26.22 29.67
C THR A 644 27.29 -25.35 28.57
N LEU A 645 26.07 -24.88 28.82
CA LEU A 645 25.30 -24.08 27.87
C LEU A 645 25.18 -22.62 28.31
N ASP A 646 25.11 -21.72 27.32
CA ASP A 646 24.68 -20.34 27.44
C ASP A 646 23.33 -20.20 26.73
N GLY A 647 22.24 -20.29 27.50
CA GLY A 647 20.91 -20.54 26.95
C GLY A 647 20.87 -21.90 26.26
N GLU A 648 20.71 -21.91 24.93
CA GLU A 648 20.75 -23.13 24.10
C GLU A 648 22.11 -23.36 23.43
N ALA A 649 23.03 -22.39 23.46
CA ALA A 649 24.31 -22.50 22.77
C ALA A 649 25.37 -23.17 23.64
N HIS A 650 26.31 -23.89 23.04
CA HIS A 650 27.44 -24.47 23.76
C HIS A 650 28.59 -23.48 23.87
N PHE A 651 29.30 -23.49 24.99
CA PHE A 651 30.62 -22.86 25.06
C PHE A 651 31.63 -23.66 24.24
N VAL A 652 32.40 -22.96 23.42
CA VAL A 652 33.46 -23.55 22.60
C VAL A 652 34.75 -22.72 22.68
N SER A 653 35.89 -23.37 22.45
CA SER A 653 37.14 -22.69 22.11
C SER A 653 37.74 -23.31 20.87
N LEU A 654 38.62 -22.56 20.20
CA LEU A 654 39.18 -22.96 18.91
C LEU A 654 40.70 -22.78 18.93
N GLU A 655 41.41 -23.82 18.55
CA GLU A 655 42.84 -23.81 18.28
C GLU A 655 43.03 -23.74 16.76
N ALA A 656 43.46 -22.58 16.28
CA ALA A 656 43.67 -22.28 14.87
C ALA A 656 44.65 -21.09 14.71
N PRO A 657 45.38 -20.99 13.58
CA PRO A 657 46.23 -19.83 13.30
C PRO A 657 45.45 -18.51 13.39
N GLY A 658 45.99 -17.53 14.11
CA GLY A 658 45.38 -16.20 14.25
C GLY A 658 44.24 -16.09 15.27
N ILE A 659 43.88 -17.20 15.95
CA ILE A 659 42.88 -17.20 17.01
C ILE A 659 43.58 -17.25 18.37
N ASP A 660 43.18 -16.38 19.29
CA ASP A 660 43.65 -16.41 20.67
C ASP A 660 43.30 -17.76 21.30
N PRO A 661 44.30 -18.55 21.75
CA PRO A 661 44.05 -19.86 22.34
C PRO A 661 43.22 -19.80 23.62
N ASN A 662 43.10 -18.64 24.29
CA ASN A 662 42.26 -18.47 25.47
C ASN A 662 40.85 -17.98 25.16
N ALA A 663 40.55 -17.62 23.91
CA ALA A 663 39.24 -17.11 23.54
C ALA A 663 38.14 -18.16 23.74
N VAL A 664 37.03 -17.70 24.31
CA VAL A 664 35.81 -18.49 24.49
C VAL A 664 34.71 -17.89 23.63
N PHE A 665 33.98 -18.76 22.94
CA PHE A 665 32.86 -18.41 22.09
C PHE A 665 31.64 -19.21 22.49
N THR A 666 30.48 -18.84 21.96
CA THR A 666 29.30 -19.70 21.94
C THR A 666 29.01 -20.18 20.52
N LEU A 667 28.53 -21.41 20.40
CA LEU A 667 28.14 -21.99 19.12
C LEU A 667 26.72 -22.57 19.23
N GLU A 668 25.91 -22.36 18.20
CA GLU A 668 24.53 -22.87 18.19
C GLU A 668 24.49 -24.40 18.38
N LYS A 669 23.48 -24.87 19.13
CA LYS A 669 23.30 -26.28 19.51
C LYS A 669 23.42 -27.23 18.33
N PHE A 670 22.74 -26.89 17.23
CA PHE A 670 22.70 -27.75 16.05
C PHE A 670 24.08 -27.87 15.39
N ARG A 671 24.93 -26.83 15.45
CA ARG A 671 26.30 -26.89 14.90
C ARG A 671 27.16 -27.86 15.68
N VAL A 672 27.14 -27.78 17.02
CA VAL A 672 27.86 -28.75 17.86
C VAL A 672 27.31 -30.17 17.66
N THR A 673 25.99 -30.33 17.62
CA THR A 673 25.33 -31.62 17.41
C THR A 673 25.70 -32.24 16.06
N ASN A 674 25.83 -31.43 14.99
CA ASN A 674 26.21 -31.91 13.67
C ASN A 674 27.68 -32.37 13.61
N LEU A 675 28.56 -31.77 14.40
CA LEU A 675 29.97 -32.18 14.47
C LEU A 675 30.17 -33.38 15.41
N ARG A 676 29.37 -33.48 16.47
CA ARG A 676 29.44 -34.51 17.51
C ARG A 676 28.77 -35.82 17.09
N LYS A 677 29.23 -36.41 15.97
CA LYS A 677 28.77 -37.71 15.44
C LYS A 677 29.49 -38.86 16.12
N LYS A 678 28.74 -39.89 16.53
CA LYS A 678 29.28 -41.14 17.08
C LYS A 678 29.54 -42.17 16.01
N LEU A 679 30.26 -43.25 16.33
CA LEU A 679 30.58 -44.31 15.37
C LEU A 679 29.33 -44.92 14.73
N ALA A 680 28.26 -45.07 15.51
CA ALA A 680 26.98 -45.60 15.02
C ALA A 680 26.30 -44.68 13.99
N ASP A 681 26.55 -43.36 14.05
CA ASP A 681 25.97 -42.40 13.12
C ASP A 681 26.66 -42.45 11.74
N LEU A 682 27.90 -42.93 11.67
CA LEU A 682 28.70 -42.97 10.43
C LEU A 682 28.42 -44.20 9.57
N LYS A 683 27.56 -45.10 10.03
CA LYS A 683 27.13 -46.28 9.28
C LYS A 683 25.67 -46.10 8.85
N PRO A 684 25.26 -46.58 7.67
CA PRO A 684 23.87 -46.54 7.24
C PRO A 684 22.95 -47.11 8.30
N SER A 685 21.81 -46.46 8.54
CA SER A 685 20.76 -47.01 9.40
C SER A 685 20.31 -48.35 8.82
N LYS A 686 20.45 -49.43 9.59
CA LYS A 686 19.95 -50.76 9.21
C LYS A 686 18.45 -50.78 8.98
#